data_AF-A0A519CJK3-F1
#
_entry.id   AF-A0A519CJK3-F1
#
_cell.length_a   1.000
_cell.length_b   1.000
_cell.length_c   1.000
_cell.angle_alpha   90.00
_cell.angle_beta   90.00
_cell.angle_gamma   90.00
#
_symmetry.space_group_name_H-M   'P 1'
#
loop_
_entity.id
_entity.type
_entity.pdbx_description
1 polymer ?
#
loop_
_entity_poly.entity_id
_entity_poly.type
_entity_poly.pdbx_seq_one_letter_code
_entity_poly.pdbx_strand_id
1 'polypeptide(L)'
;MKHTRSIAVLALLMLALFAVPQMNALPTGIGSDADKGCYCHDQSSNTKITVDGLPEVFEAGAEYTFNVTVTNPTLVRATDDNGNVAGFRILITGGGTLAHVEDAQGNSAKEMSGGLTHTEELNNFDTWTFVYTAPSDDTAISTILIHGNAVNGGDGNANDGYATKSIDVAGPNASAKAPSASALVIFMTVIGLAVGLILVAVMWVFYTRNPDTFSIGNFWSYLKPWLTTHDHKEIGMLYFLFGFFFFLVGGLLALLFRIQLALPENTFLTMDEYNSFFTLHGTTMIFLAAMPMIAGFMNYILPLQIGAQDLAFPRINALGFWLLVAAAPLIFAGVWSGESADITWVMYPPYSTLAGLGTAQGPNSGTIAFISGIALLGASSTLSGVNFVTTTFTMRAHGVTWMKMPLFTWSVLISVFMLYVSLPAFVIGVLFLLFDSTIGTVFFTSGGDPLLFQHLFWFFGHPEVYVVVVPSFGIVSEVLATSARRSIFGYKSMVYAMVGIGLVGFIVWGHHMLTSGMDPYWRSIFMLTTMGVAIPTGVKIFNWLATLWGGSLIFKTHTLWSLGFLITFTLGGLSGMFFPVAGLDTQFHDGYFVVAHFHYVFIGGTVFGLFSGIYYWYPKAMGRKLNETMGLWHFLIAFTSFNGAFWPMHAVGIMGMPRRTHTYAADSGFAELNMSISIFALIFGLSQLILLWNLIYSSKNGEKVGKDPWGGWSLEWATSSPPPTPSFAVIPTQLDANEDDEHEPGILDRISKKLWSIGENDSEDVSQ
;
A
#
# COMPACT_ATOMS: atom_id res chain seq x y z
N MET A 1 8.12 -52.69 -0.20
CA MET A 1 7.92 -52.74 -1.68
C MET A 1 7.25 -51.47 -2.23
N LYS A 2 7.73 -50.26 -1.88
CA LYS A 2 7.14 -48.98 -2.32
C LYS A 2 8.00 -48.17 -3.33
N HIS A 3 9.17 -48.67 -3.72
CA HIS A 3 10.05 -47.99 -4.70
C HIS A 3 9.99 -48.57 -6.12
N THR A 4 9.34 -49.70 -6.32
CA THR A 4 9.31 -50.37 -7.65
C THR A 4 8.36 -49.71 -8.65
N ARG A 5 7.32 -49.00 -8.18
CA ARG A 5 6.36 -48.31 -9.08
C ARG A 5 6.87 -46.96 -9.58
N SER A 6 7.58 -46.20 -8.75
CA SER A 6 8.18 -44.92 -9.17
C SER A 6 9.36 -45.13 -10.13
N ILE A 7 10.17 -46.18 -9.91
CA ILE A 7 11.25 -46.55 -10.83
C ILE A 7 10.70 -47.11 -12.14
N ALA A 8 9.61 -47.88 -12.13
CA ALA A 8 8.97 -48.36 -13.36
C ALA A 8 8.32 -47.23 -14.18
N VAL A 9 7.72 -46.24 -13.52
CA VAL A 9 7.13 -45.07 -14.21
C VAL A 9 8.21 -44.12 -14.72
N LEU A 10 9.31 -43.91 -13.98
CA LEU A 10 10.48 -43.16 -14.48
C LEU A 10 11.23 -43.91 -15.59
N ALA A 11 11.31 -45.24 -15.54
CA ALA A 11 11.89 -46.04 -16.61
C ALA A 11 10.98 -46.07 -17.85
N LEU A 12 9.66 -46.09 -17.70
CA LEU A 12 8.70 -45.97 -18.81
C LEU A 12 8.69 -44.56 -19.42
N LEU A 13 8.89 -43.51 -18.62
CA LEU A 13 9.05 -42.13 -19.11
C LEU A 13 10.41 -41.89 -19.78
N MET A 14 11.48 -42.54 -19.30
CA MET A 14 12.81 -42.52 -19.94
C MET A 14 12.85 -43.37 -21.23
N LEU A 15 12.16 -44.51 -21.30
CA LEU A 15 12.00 -45.31 -22.52
C LEU A 15 11.08 -44.63 -23.54
N ALA A 16 10.10 -43.84 -23.10
CA ALA A 16 9.28 -42.99 -23.97
C ALA A 16 10.05 -41.78 -24.53
N LEU A 17 11.22 -41.45 -23.98
CA LEU A 17 12.12 -40.40 -24.49
C LEU A 17 13.15 -40.91 -25.52
N PHE A 18 13.17 -42.21 -25.84
CA PHE A 18 14.12 -42.80 -26.80
C PHE A 18 13.45 -43.50 -28.00
N ALA A 19 12.18 -43.22 -28.29
CA ALA A 19 11.54 -43.63 -29.54
C ALA A 19 11.44 -42.43 -30.49
N VAL A 20 12.57 -42.04 -31.08
CA VAL A 20 12.57 -41.17 -32.27
C VAL A 20 12.48 -42.09 -33.48
N PRO A 21 11.46 -41.98 -34.36
CA PRO A 21 11.54 -42.62 -35.65
C PRO A 21 12.73 -42.02 -36.40
N GLN A 22 13.72 -42.83 -36.76
CA GLN A 22 14.70 -42.43 -37.76
C GLN A 22 13.96 -42.37 -39.09
N MET A 23 13.58 -41.16 -39.49
CA MET A 23 13.12 -40.86 -40.83
C MET A 23 14.34 -40.92 -41.76
N ASN A 24 14.19 -41.51 -42.94
CA ASN A 24 15.16 -41.33 -44.01
C ASN A 24 14.83 -40.02 -44.71
N ALA A 25 15.81 -39.12 -44.87
CA ALA A 25 15.66 -38.02 -45.82
C ALA A 25 15.49 -38.65 -47.20
N LEU A 26 14.35 -38.40 -47.85
CA LEU A 26 14.10 -38.88 -49.20
C LEU A 26 14.58 -37.80 -50.18
N PRO A 27 15.09 -38.19 -51.37
CA PRO A 27 15.41 -37.25 -52.43
C PRO A 27 14.24 -36.32 -52.80
N THR A 28 13.00 -36.70 -52.47
CA THR A 28 11.78 -35.97 -52.80
C THR A 28 11.26 -35.03 -51.68
N GLY A 29 12.06 -34.73 -50.66
CA GLY A 29 11.66 -33.89 -49.52
C GLY A 29 10.96 -34.65 -48.38
N ILE A 30 10.81 -33.97 -47.23
CA ILE A 30 10.29 -34.54 -45.97
C ILE A 30 9.11 -33.71 -45.43
N GLY A 31 8.10 -34.41 -44.90
CA GLY A 31 6.87 -33.82 -44.35
C GLY A 31 7.06 -33.24 -42.94
N SER A 32 5.96 -33.17 -42.17
CA SER A 32 5.90 -32.55 -40.83
C SER A 32 6.89 -33.13 -39.80
N ASP A 33 7.44 -34.31 -40.06
CA ASP A 33 8.47 -34.92 -39.21
C ASP A 33 9.77 -34.09 -39.16
N ALA A 34 9.99 -33.20 -40.12
CA ALA A 34 11.14 -32.28 -40.17
C ALA A 34 10.84 -30.87 -39.61
N ASP A 35 9.63 -30.60 -39.10
CA ASP A 35 9.26 -29.31 -38.51
C ASP A 35 10.05 -28.97 -37.24
N LYS A 36 10.75 -29.97 -36.67
CA LYS A 36 11.63 -29.83 -35.51
C LYS A 36 13.11 -29.93 -35.88
N GLY A 37 13.45 -29.90 -37.17
CA GLY A 37 14.83 -30.06 -37.69
C GLY A 37 15.04 -31.35 -38.48
N CYS A 38 16.12 -31.38 -39.27
CA CYS A 38 16.46 -32.51 -40.14
C CYS A 38 17.31 -33.54 -39.38
N TYR A 39 16.69 -34.34 -38.51
CA TYR A 39 17.35 -35.34 -37.65
C TYR A 39 18.17 -36.43 -38.38
N CYS A 40 18.05 -36.51 -39.70
CA CYS A 40 18.82 -37.43 -40.55
C CYS A 40 20.29 -37.00 -40.68
N HIS A 41 20.61 -35.71 -40.45
CA HIS A 41 21.96 -35.15 -40.50
C HIS A 41 22.34 -34.56 -39.15
N ASP A 42 23.63 -34.43 -38.87
CA ASP A 42 24.08 -33.74 -37.67
C ASP A 42 23.87 -32.22 -37.82
N GLN A 43 23.47 -31.56 -36.74
CA GLN A 43 23.40 -30.10 -36.73
C GLN A 43 24.81 -29.53 -36.84
N SER A 44 25.07 -28.76 -37.89
CA SER A 44 26.42 -28.25 -38.18
C SER A 44 26.46 -26.73 -38.04
N SER A 45 27.40 -26.24 -37.22
CA SER A 45 27.69 -24.80 -37.14
C SER A 45 28.31 -24.23 -38.43
N ASN A 46 28.78 -25.11 -39.33
CA ASN A 46 29.33 -24.72 -40.63
C ASN A 46 28.27 -24.63 -41.72
N THR A 47 27.10 -25.28 -41.57
CA THR A 47 25.97 -25.09 -42.49
C THR A 47 25.26 -23.78 -42.16
N LYS A 48 25.09 -22.90 -43.15
CA LYS A 48 24.46 -21.59 -43.01
C LYS A 48 23.32 -21.43 -43.99
N ILE A 49 22.19 -20.92 -43.48
CA ILE A 49 21.05 -20.47 -44.28
C ILE A 49 21.12 -18.95 -44.36
N THR A 50 21.19 -18.43 -45.58
CA THR A 50 21.08 -17.00 -45.87
C THR A 50 19.78 -16.73 -46.61
N VAL A 51 19.07 -15.70 -46.18
CA VAL A 51 17.80 -15.27 -46.77
C VAL A 51 17.94 -13.82 -47.19
N ASP A 52 17.64 -13.54 -48.46
CA ASP A 52 17.77 -12.22 -49.05
C ASP A 52 16.50 -11.85 -49.83
N GLY A 53 16.01 -10.62 -49.66
CA GLY A 53 14.79 -10.12 -50.33
C GLY A 53 13.50 -10.09 -49.49
N LEU A 54 13.52 -10.55 -48.22
CA LEU A 54 12.41 -10.32 -47.30
C LEU A 54 12.49 -8.91 -46.67
N PRO A 55 11.37 -8.20 -46.51
CA PRO A 55 11.36 -6.89 -45.84
C PRO A 55 11.47 -7.06 -44.31
N GLU A 56 11.92 -6.01 -43.61
CA GLU A 56 11.84 -5.97 -42.14
C GLU A 56 10.39 -5.73 -41.64
N VAL A 57 9.58 -5.01 -42.44
CA VAL A 57 8.16 -4.70 -42.19
C VAL A 57 7.37 -4.92 -43.48
N PHE A 58 6.29 -5.70 -43.43
CA PHE A 58 5.46 -5.97 -44.62
C PHE A 58 4.34 -4.93 -44.79
N GLU A 59 3.94 -4.66 -46.03
CA GLU A 59 2.67 -3.99 -46.36
C GLU A 59 1.57 -5.05 -46.48
N ALA A 60 0.39 -4.79 -45.90
CA ALA A 60 -0.69 -5.77 -45.82
C ALA A 60 -1.11 -6.25 -47.22
N GLY A 61 -1.03 -7.57 -47.45
CA GLY A 61 -1.35 -8.20 -48.74
C GLY A 61 -0.30 -8.02 -49.84
N ALA A 62 0.85 -7.40 -49.58
CA ALA A 62 1.91 -7.24 -50.57
C ALA A 62 2.70 -8.55 -50.80
N GLU A 63 3.29 -8.68 -51.99
CA GLU A 63 4.11 -9.83 -52.36
C GLU A 63 5.60 -9.44 -52.39
N TYR A 64 6.42 -10.29 -51.79
CA TYR A 64 7.87 -10.13 -51.69
C TYR A 64 8.56 -11.36 -52.26
N THR A 65 9.50 -11.16 -53.19
CA THR A 65 10.32 -12.25 -53.70
C THR A 65 11.61 -12.33 -52.89
N PHE A 66 11.95 -13.51 -52.39
CA PHE A 66 13.15 -13.74 -51.60
C PHE A 66 13.86 -15.04 -51.99
N ASN A 67 15.17 -15.06 -51.80
CA ASN A 67 16.02 -16.20 -52.07
C ASN A 67 16.43 -16.85 -50.75
N VAL A 68 16.43 -18.18 -50.72
CA VAL A 68 16.99 -18.99 -49.64
C VAL A 68 18.20 -19.72 -50.19
N THR A 69 19.36 -19.49 -49.59
CA THR A 69 20.61 -20.15 -49.96
C THR A 69 21.16 -20.94 -48.78
N VAL A 70 21.55 -22.19 -49.01
CA VAL A 70 22.12 -23.10 -48.01
C VAL A 70 23.56 -23.40 -48.40
N THR A 71 24.52 -23.05 -47.54
CA THR A 71 25.96 -23.26 -47.80
C THR A 71 26.65 -23.99 -46.66
N ASN A 72 27.63 -24.82 -46.99
CA ASN A 72 28.56 -25.38 -46.00
C ASN A 72 29.98 -25.40 -46.61
N PRO A 73 30.89 -24.50 -46.18
CA PRO A 73 32.21 -24.36 -46.78
C PRO A 73 33.19 -25.48 -46.38
N THR A 74 32.83 -26.29 -45.38
CA THR A 74 33.67 -27.40 -44.88
C THR A 74 33.27 -28.76 -45.47
N LEU A 75 32.21 -28.78 -46.28
CA LEU A 75 31.66 -29.98 -46.88
C LEU A 75 32.49 -30.39 -48.10
N VAL A 76 32.96 -31.64 -48.10
CA VAL A 76 33.76 -32.24 -49.17
C VAL A 76 32.88 -33.19 -49.96
N ARG A 77 32.81 -33.02 -51.29
CA ARG A 77 32.01 -33.87 -52.19
C ARG A 77 32.46 -35.33 -52.14
N ALA A 78 31.49 -36.23 -52.21
CA ALA A 78 31.75 -37.66 -52.33
C ALA A 78 32.42 -37.98 -53.68
N THR A 79 33.19 -39.06 -53.75
CA THR A 79 33.86 -39.49 -54.99
C THR A 79 32.90 -40.05 -56.04
N ASP A 80 31.69 -40.43 -55.61
CA ASP A 80 30.56 -40.99 -56.36
C ASP A 80 29.32 -40.07 -56.31
N ASP A 81 29.56 -38.75 -56.33
CA ASP A 81 28.55 -37.70 -56.24
C ASP A 81 27.41 -37.84 -57.26
N ASN A 82 26.17 -37.93 -56.77
CA ASN A 82 24.95 -38.01 -57.54
C ASN A 82 24.40 -36.64 -58.03
N GLY A 83 25.10 -35.54 -57.75
CA GLY A 83 24.75 -34.18 -58.17
C GLY A 83 24.02 -33.36 -57.10
N ASN A 84 23.48 -34.01 -56.06
CA ASN A 84 22.71 -33.34 -55.01
C ASN A 84 23.63 -32.47 -54.12
N VAL A 85 23.22 -31.22 -53.87
CA VAL A 85 24.01 -30.19 -53.17
C VAL A 85 23.36 -29.78 -51.86
N ALA A 86 22.03 -29.58 -51.87
CA ALA A 86 21.30 -29.13 -50.70
C ALA A 86 19.81 -29.44 -50.79
N GLY A 87 19.10 -29.29 -49.68
CA GLY A 87 17.64 -29.33 -49.62
C GLY A 87 17.08 -28.34 -48.61
N PHE A 88 15.77 -28.13 -48.67
CA PHE A 88 15.05 -27.25 -47.73
C PHE A 88 13.67 -27.79 -47.32
N ARG A 89 13.20 -27.29 -46.17
CA ARG A 89 11.78 -27.29 -45.75
C ARG A 89 11.45 -25.92 -45.15
N ILE A 90 10.37 -25.29 -45.61
CA ILE A 90 9.94 -23.96 -45.17
C ILE A 90 8.51 -24.01 -44.64
N LEU A 91 8.31 -23.41 -43.47
CA LEU A 91 7.04 -23.28 -42.78
C LEU A 91 6.74 -21.79 -42.57
N ILE A 92 5.46 -21.43 -42.63
CA ILE A 92 4.99 -20.09 -42.31
C ILE A 92 3.90 -20.18 -41.24
N THR A 93 4.04 -19.35 -40.20
CA THR A 93 3.08 -19.26 -39.09
C THR A 93 2.78 -17.80 -38.80
N GLY A 94 1.63 -17.50 -38.19
CA GLY A 94 1.24 -16.10 -37.92
C GLY A 94 0.62 -15.34 -39.10
N GLY A 95 0.36 -16.02 -40.23
CA GLY A 95 -0.37 -15.50 -41.40
C GLY A 95 0.51 -15.30 -42.64
N GLY A 96 -0.13 -15.11 -43.81
CA GLY A 96 0.54 -15.03 -45.11
C GLY A 96 0.70 -16.40 -45.81
N THR A 97 1.16 -16.38 -47.06
CA THR A 97 1.37 -17.60 -47.86
C THR A 97 2.72 -17.59 -48.56
N LEU A 98 3.27 -18.78 -48.82
CA LEU A 98 4.53 -18.97 -49.55
C LEU A 98 4.30 -19.78 -50.82
N ALA A 99 4.95 -19.37 -51.90
CA ALA A 99 5.02 -20.13 -53.16
C ALA A 99 6.47 -20.17 -53.67
N HIS A 100 6.89 -21.28 -54.27
CA HIS A 100 8.20 -21.38 -54.92
C HIS A 100 8.11 -20.89 -56.37
N VAL A 101 9.13 -20.15 -56.83
CA VAL A 101 9.25 -19.73 -58.23
C VAL A 101 9.87 -20.88 -59.02
N GLU A 102 9.18 -21.35 -60.05
CA GLU A 102 9.66 -22.45 -60.90
C GLU A 102 11.06 -22.17 -61.46
N ASP A 103 11.90 -23.20 -61.51
CA ASP A 103 13.22 -23.08 -62.12
C ASP A 103 13.13 -22.94 -63.66
N ALA A 104 14.28 -22.71 -64.32
CA ALA A 104 14.33 -22.54 -65.77
C ALA A 104 13.91 -23.79 -66.57
N GLN A 105 13.74 -24.93 -65.90
CA GLN A 105 13.30 -26.21 -66.45
C GLN A 105 11.84 -26.55 -66.09
N GLY A 106 11.15 -25.68 -65.33
CA GLY A 106 9.76 -25.86 -64.91
C GLY A 106 9.57 -26.72 -63.66
N ASN A 107 10.64 -26.97 -62.88
CA ASN A 107 10.53 -27.71 -61.62
C ASN A 107 10.13 -26.77 -60.48
N SER A 108 9.29 -27.25 -59.56
CA SER A 108 8.79 -26.47 -58.43
C SER A 108 8.87 -27.22 -57.11
N ALA A 109 8.97 -26.47 -56.01
CA ALA A 109 8.88 -27.03 -54.67
C ALA A 109 7.52 -27.70 -54.47
N LYS A 110 7.51 -28.75 -53.66
CA LYS A 110 6.31 -29.51 -53.35
C LYS A 110 5.76 -29.09 -51.99
N GLU A 111 4.44 -28.90 -51.91
CA GLU A 111 3.75 -28.71 -50.64
C GLU A 111 3.53 -30.07 -49.96
N MET A 112 4.01 -30.22 -48.72
CA MET A 112 3.89 -31.43 -47.93
C MET A 112 3.67 -31.10 -46.46
N SER A 113 2.52 -31.54 -45.93
CA SER A 113 2.12 -31.35 -44.53
C SER A 113 2.18 -29.88 -44.08
N GLY A 114 1.64 -28.96 -44.90
CA GLY A 114 1.54 -27.53 -44.55
C GLY A 114 2.85 -26.73 -44.67
N GLY A 115 3.90 -27.29 -45.27
CA GLY A 115 5.16 -26.62 -45.57
C GLY A 115 5.63 -26.92 -46.99
N LEU A 116 6.50 -26.05 -47.53
CA LEU A 116 7.15 -26.27 -48.82
C LEU A 116 8.45 -27.04 -48.64
N THR A 117 8.69 -28.05 -49.47
CA THR A 117 9.93 -28.85 -49.46
C THR A 117 10.47 -29.04 -50.89
N HIS A 118 11.77 -29.28 -50.99
CA HIS A 118 12.45 -29.59 -52.26
C HIS A 118 11.94 -30.89 -52.91
N THR A 119 12.14 -31.02 -54.22
CA THR A 119 12.00 -32.26 -55.00
C THR A 119 13.39 -32.81 -55.41
N GLU A 120 13.41 -33.98 -56.05
CA GLU A 120 14.67 -34.62 -56.47
C GLU A 120 15.46 -33.76 -57.46
N GLU A 121 14.75 -33.06 -58.35
CA GLU A 121 15.35 -32.15 -59.32
C GLU A 121 15.91 -30.89 -58.66
N LEU A 122 15.26 -30.41 -57.59
CA LEU A 122 15.66 -29.21 -56.87
C LEU A 122 16.85 -29.41 -55.93
N ASN A 123 17.26 -30.66 -55.67
CA ASN A 123 18.42 -30.96 -54.84
C ASN A 123 19.75 -30.61 -55.47
N ASN A 124 19.80 -30.42 -56.79
CA ASN A 124 21.01 -30.04 -57.52
C ASN A 124 21.35 -28.54 -57.39
N PHE A 125 20.56 -27.80 -56.62
CA PHE A 125 20.75 -26.38 -56.35
C PHE A 125 21.02 -26.14 -54.86
N ASP A 126 21.71 -25.05 -54.56
CA ASP A 126 21.93 -24.57 -53.20
C ASP A 126 21.14 -23.29 -52.89
N THR A 127 20.42 -22.76 -53.88
CA THR A 127 19.66 -21.51 -53.83
C THR A 127 18.32 -21.68 -54.51
N TRP A 128 17.24 -21.28 -53.83
CA TRP A 128 15.87 -21.34 -54.34
C TRP A 128 15.14 -20.02 -54.10
N THR A 129 14.24 -19.68 -55.02
CA THR A 129 13.50 -18.42 -55.02
C THR A 129 12.05 -18.65 -54.62
N PHE A 130 11.53 -17.82 -53.72
CA PHE A 130 10.17 -17.91 -53.20
C PHE A 130 9.46 -16.57 -53.27
N VAL A 131 8.14 -16.61 -53.36
CA VAL A 131 7.23 -15.46 -53.21
C VAL A 131 6.51 -15.61 -51.88
N TYR A 132 6.65 -14.60 -51.02
CA TYR A 132 5.90 -14.42 -49.79
C TYR A 132 4.79 -13.41 -50.01
N THR A 133 3.54 -13.84 -49.86
CA THR A 133 2.36 -12.96 -49.84
C THR A 133 2.01 -12.66 -48.38
N ALA A 134 2.13 -11.40 -47.98
CA ALA A 134 1.91 -10.97 -46.62
C ALA A 134 0.43 -11.09 -46.17
N PRO A 135 0.15 -11.29 -44.87
CA PRO A 135 -1.20 -11.24 -44.34
C PRO A 135 -1.91 -9.92 -44.69
N SER A 136 -3.24 -9.95 -44.80
CA SER A 136 -4.05 -8.73 -44.91
C SER A 136 -4.22 -7.99 -43.56
N ASP A 137 -3.80 -8.61 -42.46
CA ASP A 137 -3.83 -8.04 -41.11
C ASP A 137 -2.49 -7.37 -40.80
N ASP A 138 -2.52 -6.04 -40.63
CA ASP A 138 -1.34 -5.20 -40.38
C ASP A 138 -0.88 -5.22 -38.91
N THR A 139 -1.59 -5.96 -38.05
CA THR A 139 -1.20 -6.25 -36.65
C THR A 139 -0.52 -7.61 -36.50
N ALA A 140 -0.49 -8.43 -37.55
CA ALA A 140 0.09 -9.77 -37.51
C ALA A 140 1.62 -9.75 -37.55
N ILE A 141 2.24 -10.79 -36.98
CA ILE A 141 3.66 -11.11 -37.13
C ILE A 141 3.72 -12.44 -37.85
N SER A 142 4.28 -12.46 -39.06
CA SER A 142 4.47 -13.68 -39.83
C SER A 142 5.88 -14.24 -39.57
N THR A 143 5.95 -15.46 -39.09
CA THR A 143 7.20 -16.17 -38.80
C THR A 143 7.45 -17.22 -39.87
N ILE A 144 8.53 -17.04 -40.64
CA ILE A 144 9.02 -17.99 -41.65
C ILE A 144 10.16 -18.80 -41.04
N LEU A 145 9.92 -20.10 -40.87
CA LEU A 145 10.88 -21.07 -40.34
C LEU A 145 11.44 -21.92 -41.48
N ILE A 146 12.76 -21.91 -41.64
CA ILE A 146 13.48 -22.60 -42.72
C ILE A 146 14.42 -23.62 -42.09
N HIS A 147 14.30 -24.86 -42.53
CA HIS A 147 15.28 -25.93 -42.31
C HIS A 147 16.02 -26.17 -43.63
N GLY A 148 17.34 -26.19 -43.59
CA GLY A 148 18.18 -26.39 -44.77
C GLY A 148 19.29 -27.40 -44.49
N ASN A 149 19.48 -28.35 -45.39
CA ASN A 149 20.55 -29.35 -45.32
C ASN A 149 21.52 -29.15 -46.48
N ALA A 150 22.82 -29.15 -46.18
CA ALA A 150 23.88 -29.23 -47.18
C ALA A 150 24.39 -30.67 -47.22
N VAL A 151 24.45 -31.26 -48.41
CA VAL A 151 24.77 -32.68 -48.62
C VAL A 151 25.95 -32.86 -49.58
N ASN A 152 26.72 -33.93 -49.40
CA ASN A 152 27.92 -34.22 -50.18
C ASN A 152 27.71 -35.05 -51.45
N GLY A 153 26.48 -35.53 -51.66
CA GLY A 153 26.06 -36.29 -52.84
C GLY A 153 26.41 -37.78 -52.85
N GLY A 154 26.97 -38.34 -51.78
CA GLY A 154 27.31 -39.77 -51.67
C GLY A 154 26.23 -40.63 -50.99
N ASP A 155 26.41 -41.95 -51.00
CA ASP A 155 25.53 -42.90 -50.32
C ASP A 155 25.83 -42.93 -48.80
N GLY A 156 25.27 -41.97 -48.04
CA GLY A 156 25.29 -41.94 -46.56
C GLY A 156 25.30 -40.52 -45.97
N ASN A 157 25.14 -40.40 -44.65
CA ASN A 157 24.93 -39.11 -43.97
C ASN A 157 26.25 -38.50 -43.41
N ALA A 158 27.40 -39.10 -43.72
CA ALA A 158 28.69 -38.69 -43.15
C ALA A 158 29.18 -37.37 -43.77
N ASN A 159 29.46 -36.36 -42.93
CA ASN A 159 29.88 -34.99 -43.32
C ASN A 159 28.79 -34.09 -43.94
N ASP A 160 27.53 -34.52 -43.94
CA ASP A 160 26.40 -33.65 -44.21
C ASP A 160 26.06 -32.82 -42.98
N GLY A 161 25.43 -31.66 -43.17
CA GLY A 161 25.05 -30.82 -42.05
C GLY A 161 23.78 -30.03 -42.31
N TYR A 162 22.91 -29.93 -41.31
CA TYR A 162 21.71 -29.09 -41.38
C TYR A 162 21.76 -27.89 -40.45
N ALA A 163 21.00 -26.86 -40.80
CA ALA A 163 20.77 -25.66 -40.00
C ALA A 163 19.29 -25.28 -40.01
N THR A 164 18.89 -24.43 -39.06
CA THR A 164 17.55 -23.87 -38.95
C THR A 164 17.64 -22.35 -38.83
N LYS A 165 16.76 -21.63 -39.52
CA LYS A 165 16.66 -20.17 -39.48
C LYS A 165 15.20 -19.78 -39.32
N SER A 166 14.89 -18.96 -38.32
CA SER A 166 13.57 -18.33 -38.15
C SER A 166 13.67 -16.84 -38.48
N ILE A 167 12.70 -16.32 -39.21
CA ILE A 167 12.62 -14.91 -39.60
C ILE A 167 11.21 -14.41 -39.31
N ASP A 168 11.10 -13.35 -38.51
CA ASP A 168 9.84 -12.68 -38.22
C ASP A 168 9.71 -11.45 -39.11
N VAL A 169 8.59 -11.33 -39.82
CA VAL A 169 8.22 -10.15 -40.61
C VAL A 169 6.96 -9.56 -39.99
N ALA A 170 7.06 -8.36 -39.42
CA ALA A 170 5.98 -7.73 -38.67
C ALA A 170 5.15 -6.79 -39.55
N GLY A 171 3.84 -6.73 -39.29
CA GLY A 171 2.98 -5.69 -39.84
C GLY A 171 3.27 -4.32 -39.19
N PRO A 172 2.95 -3.20 -39.85
CA PRO A 172 3.22 -1.84 -39.37
C PRO A 172 2.65 -1.54 -37.98
N ASN A 173 1.56 -2.23 -37.58
CA ASN A 173 0.85 -2.03 -36.34
C ASN A 173 1.02 -3.17 -35.33
N ALA A 174 1.88 -4.16 -35.59
CA ALA A 174 2.13 -5.30 -34.71
C ALA A 174 2.66 -4.90 -33.31
N SER A 175 3.16 -3.67 -33.15
CA SER A 175 3.68 -3.11 -31.89
C SER A 175 2.94 -1.84 -31.42
N ALA A 176 1.74 -1.56 -31.92
CA ALA A 176 0.97 -0.38 -31.52
C ALA A 176 0.52 -0.48 -30.04
N LYS A 177 1.36 -0.02 -29.10
CA LYS A 177 0.90 0.31 -27.75
C LYS A 177 -0.07 1.49 -27.88
N ALA A 178 -1.32 1.29 -27.46
CA ALA A 178 -2.23 2.40 -27.28
C ALA A 178 -1.55 3.49 -26.42
N PRO A 179 -1.68 4.77 -26.78
CA PRO A 179 -1.14 5.85 -25.95
C PRO A 179 -1.82 5.78 -24.58
N SER A 180 -1.12 5.20 -23.61
CA SER A 180 -1.52 5.23 -22.21
C SER A 180 -0.99 6.52 -21.60
N ALA A 181 -1.87 7.29 -20.96
CA ALA A 181 -1.41 8.42 -20.15
C ALA A 181 -0.48 7.88 -19.07
N SER A 182 0.68 8.53 -18.85
CA SER A 182 1.56 8.13 -17.76
C SER A 182 0.78 8.15 -16.45
N ALA A 183 1.11 7.24 -15.53
CA ALA A 183 0.41 7.19 -14.26
C ALA A 183 0.56 8.50 -13.49
N LEU A 184 1.66 9.24 -13.69
CA LEU A 184 1.81 10.61 -13.22
C LEU A 184 0.71 11.54 -13.76
N VAL A 185 0.42 11.50 -15.06
CA VAL A 185 -0.67 12.29 -15.67
C VAL A 185 -2.02 11.87 -15.09
N ILE A 186 -2.26 10.57 -14.90
CA ILE A 186 -3.48 10.06 -14.26
C ILE A 186 -3.60 10.61 -12.84
N PHE A 187 -2.55 10.49 -12.04
CA PHE A 187 -2.51 10.96 -10.66
C PHE A 187 -2.78 12.46 -10.57
N MET A 188 -2.09 13.25 -11.38
CA MET A 188 -2.23 14.71 -11.45
C MET A 188 -3.63 15.12 -11.91
N THR A 189 -4.19 14.41 -12.89
CA THR A 189 -5.55 14.63 -13.38
C THR A 189 -6.56 14.32 -12.29
N VAL A 190 -6.40 13.21 -11.56
CA VAL A 190 -7.32 12.84 -10.47
C VAL A 190 -7.23 13.83 -9.31
N ILE A 191 -6.04 14.29 -8.92
CA ILE A 191 -5.90 15.34 -7.90
C ILE A 191 -6.54 16.65 -8.39
N GLY A 192 -6.23 17.09 -9.60
CA GLY A 192 -6.80 18.31 -10.17
C GLY A 192 -8.33 18.25 -10.23
N LEU A 193 -8.89 17.11 -10.65
CA LEU A 193 -10.32 16.84 -10.62
C LEU A 193 -10.86 16.81 -9.19
N ALA A 194 -10.19 16.18 -8.24
CA ALA A 194 -10.64 16.11 -6.85
C ALA A 194 -10.67 17.50 -6.20
N VAL A 195 -9.63 18.31 -6.40
CA VAL A 195 -9.60 19.71 -5.95
C VAL A 195 -10.69 20.52 -6.64
N GLY A 196 -10.87 20.35 -7.95
CA GLY A 196 -11.95 20.98 -8.70
C GLY A 196 -13.35 20.59 -8.19
N LEU A 197 -13.58 19.30 -7.93
CA LEU A 197 -14.83 18.79 -7.37
C LEU A 197 -15.07 19.30 -5.95
N ILE A 198 -14.03 19.43 -5.13
CA ILE A 198 -14.14 20.04 -3.80
C ILE A 198 -14.54 21.50 -3.92
N LEU A 199 -13.90 22.27 -4.81
CA LEU A 199 -14.26 23.67 -5.04
C LEU A 199 -15.71 23.80 -5.52
N VAL A 200 -16.12 22.96 -6.48
CA VAL A 200 -17.50 22.90 -6.97
C VAL A 200 -18.46 22.49 -5.85
N ALA A 201 -18.10 21.52 -5.01
CA ALA A 201 -18.93 21.06 -3.90
C ALA A 201 -19.09 22.16 -2.83
N VAL A 202 -18.01 22.87 -2.49
CA VAL A 202 -18.04 24.01 -1.56
C VAL A 202 -18.90 25.14 -2.13
N MET A 203 -18.73 25.46 -3.41
CA MET A 203 -19.53 26.46 -4.12
C MET A 203 -21.01 26.04 -4.22
N TRP A 204 -21.28 24.75 -4.43
CA TRP A 204 -22.62 24.17 -4.44
C TRP A 204 -23.27 24.19 -3.05
N VAL A 205 -22.51 23.89 -1.99
CA VAL A 205 -22.99 24.01 -0.61
C VAL A 205 -23.35 25.45 -0.31
N PHE A 206 -22.51 26.41 -0.73
CA PHE A 206 -22.82 27.82 -0.60
C PHE A 206 -24.08 28.21 -1.39
N TYR A 207 -24.17 27.84 -2.68
CA TYR A 207 -25.33 28.08 -3.53
C TYR A 207 -26.62 27.48 -2.94
N THR A 208 -26.58 26.25 -2.46
CA THR A 208 -27.77 25.58 -1.91
C THR A 208 -28.22 26.16 -0.57
N ARG A 209 -27.35 26.85 0.17
CA ARG A 209 -27.73 27.55 1.41
C ARG A 209 -28.31 28.93 1.14
N ASN A 210 -27.82 29.63 0.12
CA ASN A 210 -28.24 31.00 -0.19
C ASN A 210 -28.39 31.22 -1.71
N PRO A 211 -29.35 30.54 -2.39
CA PRO A 211 -29.44 30.56 -3.85
C PRO A 211 -29.71 31.96 -4.39
N ASP A 212 -30.56 32.72 -3.70
CA ASP A 212 -31.01 34.05 -4.13
C ASP A 212 -29.93 35.14 -4.00
N THR A 213 -28.82 34.84 -3.32
CA THR A 213 -27.72 35.79 -3.08
C THR A 213 -26.38 35.28 -3.62
N PHE A 214 -26.39 34.28 -4.50
CA PHE A 214 -25.16 33.72 -5.04
C PHE A 214 -24.39 34.77 -5.87
N SER A 215 -23.23 35.19 -5.35
CA SER A 215 -22.26 36.05 -6.03
C SER A 215 -20.86 35.70 -5.55
N ILE A 216 -19.82 36.04 -6.33
CA ILE A 216 -18.44 35.77 -5.93
C ILE A 216 -18.05 36.51 -4.64
N GLY A 217 -18.59 37.71 -4.42
CA GLY A 217 -18.39 38.48 -3.19
C GLY A 217 -19.03 37.82 -1.97
N ASN A 218 -20.23 37.26 -2.14
CA ASN A 218 -20.91 36.54 -1.07
C ASN A 218 -20.27 35.17 -0.81
N PHE A 219 -19.70 34.52 -1.83
CA PHE A 219 -18.90 33.30 -1.68
C PHE A 219 -17.62 33.56 -0.87
N TRP A 220 -16.91 34.66 -1.14
CA TRP A 220 -15.77 35.07 -0.32
C TRP A 220 -16.19 35.38 1.12
N SER A 221 -17.35 36.02 1.31
CA SER A 221 -17.92 36.28 2.64
C SER A 221 -18.28 35.00 3.38
N TYR A 222 -18.63 33.93 2.66
CA TYR A 222 -18.84 32.59 3.21
C TYR A 222 -17.52 31.88 3.56
N LEU A 223 -16.45 32.04 2.77
CA LEU A 223 -15.15 31.43 3.04
C LEU A 223 -14.40 32.11 4.20
N LYS A 224 -14.48 33.44 4.29
CA LYS A 224 -13.68 34.24 5.23
C LYS A 224 -13.77 33.75 6.70
N PRO A 225 -14.96 33.40 7.25
CA PRO A 225 -15.05 32.83 8.59
C PRO A 225 -14.21 31.56 8.76
N TRP A 226 -14.25 30.61 7.80
CA TRP A 226 -13.43 29.39 7.85
C TRP A 226 -11.93 29.67 7.76
N LEU A 227 -11.51 30.71 7.03
CA LEU A 227 -10.10 31.08 6.91
C LEU A 227 -9.54 31.76 8.16
N THR A 228 -10.40 32.41 8.95
CA THR A 228 -10.02 33.25 10.10
C THR A 228 -10.53 32.74 11.44
N THR A 229 -11.13 31.55 11.45
CA THR A 229 -11.70 30.95 12.65
C THR A 229 -10.64 30.58 13.66
N HIS A 230 -11.05 30.64 14.93
CA HIS A 230 -10.30 30.14 16.07
C HIS A 230 -11.13 29.13 16.88
N ASP A 231 -12.36 28.82 16.44
CA ASP A 231 -13.21 27.85 17.13
C ASP A 231 -12.64 26.43 16.92
N HIS A 232 -12.33 25.73 18.02
CA HIS A 232 -11.82 24.36 17.97
C HIS A 232 -12.71 23.39 17.17
N LYS A 233 -14.03 23.61 17.12
CA LYS A 233 -14.96 22.77 16.34
C LYS A 233 -14.77 22.98 14.85
N GLU A 234 -14.63 24.23 14.42
CA GLU A 234 -14.41 24.57 13.01
C GLU A 234 -13.02 24.14 12.55
N ILE A 235 -11.99 24.40 13.37
CA ILE A 235 -10.62 23.93 13.11
C ILE A 235 -10.57 22.39 13.10
N GLY A 236 -11.29 21.72 13.99
CA GLY A 236 -11.41 20.27 14.01
C GLY A 236 -12.02 19.71 12.72
N MET A 237 -13.06 20.37 12.19
CA MET A 237 -13.63 20.01 10.88
C MET A 237 -12.63 20.24 9.75
N LEU A 238 -11.87 21.33 9.77
CA LEU A 238 -10.84 21.61 8.77
C LEU A 238 -9.73 20.55 8.77
N TYR A 239 -9.21 20.18 9.95
CA TYR A 239 -8.25 19.08 10.11
C TYR A 239 -8.82 17.74 9.59
N PHE A 240 -10.06 17.41 9.95
CA PHE A 240 -10.70 16.18 9.50
C PHE A 240 -10.87 16.15 7.98
N LEU A 241 -11.38 17.22 7.37
CA LEU A 241 -11.61 17.28 5.92
C LEU A 241 -10.29 17.25 5.14
N PHE A 242 -9.27 17.97 5.62
CA PHE A 242 -7.91 17.91 5.06
C PHE A 242 -7.38 16.47 5.12
N GLY A 243 -7.44 15.85 6.30
CA GLY A 243 -6.97 14.49 6.51
C GLY A 243 -7.72 13.46 5.66
N PHE A 244 -9.05 13.59 5.57
CA PHE A 244 -9.87 12.70 4.76
C PHE A 244 -9.62 12.87 3.25
N PHE A 245 -9.33 14.09 2.79
CA PHE A 245 -8.90 14.31 1.40
C PHE A 245 -7.58 13.58 1.11
N PHE A 246 -6.57 13.78 1.95
CA PHE A 246 -5.28 13.11 1.77
C PHE A 246 -5.33 11.61 2.05
N PHE A 247 -6.30 11.11 2.82
CA PHE A 247 -6.59 9.68 2.94
C PHE A 247 -6.98 9.08 1.58
N LEU A 248 -7.82 9.77 0.80
CA LEU A 248 -8.18 9.34 -0.55
C LEU A 248 -7.00 9.45 -1.52
N VAL A 249 -6.20 10.52 -1.44
CA VAL A 249 -4.99 10.71 -2.27
C VAL A 249 -3.94 9.63 -1.97
N GLY A 250 -3.65 9.37 -0.70
CA GLY A 250 -2.74 8.31 -0.27
C GLY A 250 -3.24 6.93 -0.68
N GLY A 251 -4.54 6.66 -0.55
CA GLY A 251 -5.18 5.45 -1.05
C GLY A 251 -4.99 5.28 -2.56
N LEU A 252 -5.21 6.33 -3.35
CA LEU A 252 -5.01 6.32 -4.80
C LEU A 252 -3.57 5.97 -5.18
N LEU A 253 -2.57 6.56 -4.52
CA LEU A 253 -1.15 6.23 -4.74
C LEU A 253 -0.89 4.73 -4.54
N ALA A 254 -1.50 4.14 -3.50
CA ALA A 254 -1.43 2.69 -3.28
C ALA A 254 -2.06 1.86 -4.40
N LEU A 255 -3.24 2.26 -4.88
CA LEU A 255 -3.88 1.54 -5.98
C LEU A 255 -3.03 1.55 -7.24
N LEU A 256 -2.36 2.67 -7.55
CA LEU A 256 -1.50 2.80 -8.73
C LEU A 256 -0.31 1.83 -8.68
N PHE A 257 0.44 1.76 -7.58
CA PHE A 257 1.53 0.79 -7.49
C PHE A 257 1.05 -0.65 -7.29
N ARG A 258 -0.18 -0.87 -6.80
CA ARG A 258 -0.78 -2.22 -6.80
C ARG A 258 -1.16 -2.70 -8.19
N ILE A 259 -1.57 -1.80 -9.10
CA ILE A 259 -1.76 -2.14 -10.52
C ILE A 259 -0.42 -2.56 -11.13
N GLN A 260 0.66 -1.80 -10.86
CA GLN A 260 2.01 -2.18 -11.28
C GLN A 260 2.35 -3.60 -10.79
N LEU A 261 2.12 -3.90 -9.52
CA LEU A 261 2.44 -5.20 -8.93
C LEU A 261 1.42 -6.31 -9.18
N ALA A 262 0.37 -6.09 -9.98
CA ALA A 262 -0.63 -7.13 -10.22
C ALA A 262 -0.10 -8.26 -11.10
N LEU A 263 0.85 -7.95 -11.99
CA LEU A 263 1.43 -8.88 -12.96
C LEU A 263 2.96 -8.88 -12.84
N PRO A 264 3.63 -10.03 -13.07
CA PRO A 264 5.07 -10.05 -13.20
C PRO A 264 5.51 -9.21 -14.40
N GLU A 265 6.68 -8.57 -14.29
CA GLU A 265 7.31 -7.81 -15.38
C GLU A 265 6.42 -6.71 -16.00
N ASN A 266 5.43 -6.22 -15.24
CA ASN A 266 4.50 -5.20 -15.70
C ASN A 266 5.22 -3.86 -15.97
N THR A 267 4.68 -3.08 -16.90
CA THR A 267 5.25 -1.78 -17.31
C THR A 267 4.27 -0.63 -17.11
N PHE A 268 3.37 -0.73 -16.12
CA PHE A 268 2.35 0.31 -15.85
C PHE A 268 2.96 1.56 -15.21
N LEU A 269 3.89 1.37 -14.27
CA LEU A 269 4.73 2.43 -13.70
C LEU A 269 6.16 2.27 -14.18
N THR A 270 6.87 3.37 -14.36
CA THR A 270 8.34 3.37 -14.36
C THR A 270 8.88 3.10 -12.95
N MET A 271 10.17 2.78 -12.85
CA MET A 271 10.82 2.57 -11.55
C MET A 271 10.79 3.85 -10.68
N ASP A 272 11.05 5.01 -11.30
CA ASP A 272 11.07 6.31 -10.60
C ASP A 272 9.67 6.71 -10.11
N GLU A 273 8.62 6.49 -10.93
CA GLU A 273 7.23 6.71 -10.53
C GLU A 273 6.84 5.79 -9.37
N TYR A 274 7.18 4.49 -9.43
CA TYR A 274 6.91 3.56 -8.34
C TYR A 274 7.59 3.99 -7.05
N ASN A 275 8.87 4.36 -7.12
CA ASN A 275 9.64 4.78 -5.95
C ASN A 275 9.07 6.06 -5.32
N SER A 276 8.68 7.00 -6.18
CA SER A 276 8.02 8.23 -5.78
C SER A 276 6.65 7.96 -5.14
N PHE A 277 5.82 7.11 -5.75
CA PHE A 277 4.45 6.89 -5.31
C PHE A 277 4.38 6.13 -3.99
N PHE A 278 5.26 5.15 -3.75
CA PHE A 278 5.29 4.50 -2.44
C PHE A 278 5.83 5.44 -1.35
N THR A 279 6.81 6.30 -1.69
CA THR A 279 7.36 7.34 -0.79
C THR A 279 6.26 8.32 -0.37
N LEU A 280 5.52 8.84 -1.34
CA LEU A 280 4.41 9.74 -1.11
C LEU A 280 3.23 9.05 -0.42
N HIS A 281 2.93 7.78 -0.74
CA HIS A 281 1.86 7.03 -0.10
C HIS A 281 2.06 6.92 1.42
N GLY A 282 3.23 6.41 1.85
CA GLY A 282 3.52 6.26 3.27
C GLY A 282 3.47 7.59 4.02
N THR A 283 4.10 8.60 3.45
CA THR A 283 4.13 9.97 4.01
C THR A 283 2.74 10.57 4.10
N THR A 284 1.95 10.45 3.03
CA THR A 284 0.60 11.02 2.96
C THR A 284 -0.34 10.32 3.94
N MET A 285 -0.32 8.99 4.00
CA MET A 285 -1.22 8.22 4.87
C MET A 285 -0.98 8.50 6.35
N ILE A 286 0.29 8.65 6.76
CA ILE A 286 0.63 8.90 8.16
C ILE A 286 0.45 10.38 8.50
N PHE A 287 1.18 11.25 7.82
CA PHE A 287 1.33 12.65 8.24
C PHE A 287 0.27 13.59 7.69
N LEU A 288 -0.27 13.33 6.50
CA LEU A 288 -1.27 14.20 5.87
C LEU A 288 -2.70 13.66 6.01
N ALA A 289 -2.88 12.38 6.34
CA ALA A 289 -4.18 11.74 6.48
C ALA A 289 -4.52 11.35 7.93
N ALA A 290 -3.86 10.32 8.48
CA ALA A 290 -4.21 9.79 9.81
C ALA A 290 -4.00 10.82 10.92
N MET A 291 -2.82 11.46 10.99
CA MET A 291 -2.55 12.48 11.99
C MET A 291 -3.56 13.66 11.94
N PRO A 292 -3.85 14.28 10.77
CA PRO A 292 -4.85 15.34 10.70
C PRO A 292 -6.27 14.86 11.03
N MET A 293 -6.68 13.65 10.63
CA MET A 293 -7.99 13.11 11.02
C MET A 293 -8.10 12.94 12.54
N ILE A 294 -7.06 12.41 13.19
CA ILE A 294 -6.96 12.31 14.65
C ILE A 294 -7.00 13.68 15.29
N ALA A 295 -6.21 14.63 14.79
CA ALA A 295 -6.21 16.02 15.25
C ALA A 295 -7.60 16.66 15.09
N GLY A 296 -8.37 16.28 14.07
CA GLY A 296 -9.77 16.68 13.89
C GLY A 296 -10.66 16.21 15.03
N PHE A 297 -10.58 14.93 15.40
CA PHE A 297 -11.29 14.40 16.58
C PHE A 297 -10.82 15.03 17.88
N MET A 298 -9.51 15.20 18.06
CA MET A 298 -8.95 15.85 19.26
C MET A 298 -9.48 17.27 19.42
N ASN A 299 -9.41 18.07 18.35
CA ASN A 299 -9.93 19.44 18.33
C ASN A 299 -11.42 19.49 18.64
N TYR A 300 -12.21 18.63 17.99
CA TYR A 300 -13.67 18.69 18.11
C TYR A 300 -14.17 18.15 19.46
N ILE A 301 -13.64 17.01 19.91
CA ILE A 301 -14.23 16.23 21.00
C ILE A 301 -13.57 16.49 22.36
N LEU A 302 -12.23 16.66 22.42
CA LEU A 302 -11.55 16.78 23.72
C LEU A 302 -12.08 17.94 24.57
N PRO A 303 -12.24 19.18 24.05
CA PRO A 303 -12.78 20.27 24.86
C PRO A 303 -14.21 19.98 25.36
N LEU A 304 -15.02 19.30 24.54
CA LEU A 304 -16.38 18.91 24.91
C LEU A 304 -16.38 17.88 26.05
N GLN A 305 -15.47 16.91 26.02
CA GLN A 305 -15.36 15.86 27.05
C GLN A 305 -14.92 16.39 28.41
N ILE A 306 -14.08 17.43 28.43
CA ILE A 306 -13.60 18.03 29.67
C ILE A 306 -14.45 19.22 30.14
N GLY A 307 -15.52 19.57 29.42
CA GLY A 307 -16.39 20.71 29.76
C GLY A 307 -15.75 22.09 29.51
N ALA A 308 -14.73 22.17 28.66
CA ALA A 308 -14.08 23.42 28.28
C ALA A 308 -14.86 24.15 27.17
N GLN A 309 -14.77 25.49 27.17
CA GLN A 309 -15.42 26.32 26.14
C GLN A 309 -14.67 26.31 24.80
N ASP A 310 -13.33 26.20 24.86
CA ASP A 310 -12.39 26.16 23.74
C ASP A 310 -11.05 25.56 24.21
N LEU A 311 -10.03 25.55 23.34
CA LEU A 311 -8.64 25.23 23.69
C LEU A 311 -7.92 26.41 24.39
N ALA A 312 -6.80 26.11 25.05
CA ALA A 312 -6.01 27.10 25.80
C ALA A 312 -5.42 28.21 24.91
N PHE A 313 -5.01 27.86 23.69
CA PHE A 313 -4.43 28.79 22.72
C PHE A 313 -5.14 28.70 21.35
N PRO A 314 -6.35 29.27 21.20
CA PRO A 314 -7.15 29.12 19.98
C PRO A 314 -6.45 29.61 18.69
N ARG A 315 -5.64 30.67 18.77
CA ARG A 315 -4.88 31.17 17.61
C ARG A 315 -3.68 30.29 17.24
N ILE A 316 -3.03 29.68 18.22
CA ILE A 316 -1.94 28.72 17.98
C ILE A 316 -2.52 27.47 17.30
N ASN A 317 -3.73 27.07 17.68
CA ASN A 317 -4.46 25.99 17.02
C ASN A 317 -4.68 26.26 15.53
N ALA A 318 -5.18 27.47 15.20
CA ALA A 318 -5.39 27.88 13.81
C ALA A 318 -4.08 27.92 13.03
N LEU A 319 -3.00 28.46 13.63
CA LEU A 319 -1.67 28.47 13.01
C LEU A 319 -1.17 27.06 12.73
N GLY A 320 -1.32 26.14 13.69
CA GLY A 320 -0.97 24.72 13.51
C GLY A 320 -1.62 24.13 12.26
N PHE A 321 -2.93 24.38 12.06
CA PHE A 321 -3.64 23.91 10.87
C PHE A 321 -3.08 24.53 9.58
N TRP A 322 -2.83 25.84 9.55
CA TRP A 322 -2.34 26.50 8.34
C TRP A 322 -0.91 26.11 7.96
N LEU A 323 -0.05 25.77 8.93
CA LEU A 323 1.27 25.19 8.64
C LEU A 323 1.16 23.81 7.98
N LEU A 324 0.20 22.98 8.41
CA LEU A 324 -0.10 21.70 7.78
C LEU A 324 -0.56 21.88 6.31
N VAL A 325 -1.45 22.85 6.07
CA VAL A 325 -1.91 23.17 4.71
C VAL A 325 -0.76 23.64 3.82
N ALA A 326 0.15 24.46 4.35
CA ALA A 326 1.33 24.93 3.61
C ALA A 326 2.37 23.81 3.37
N ALA A 327 2.43 22.79 4.22
CA ALA A 327 3.37 21.68 4.07
C ALA A 327 3.02 20.73 2.93
N ALA A 328 1.73 20.49 2.67
CA ALA A 328 1.31 19.54 1.64
C ALA A 328 1.80 19.91 0.22
N PRO A 329 1.68 21.16 -0.27
CA PRO A 329 2.27 21.57 -1.54
C PRO A 329 3.79 21.39 -1.60
N LEU A 330 4.51 21.50 -0.48
CA LEU A 330 5.96 21.25 -0.48
C LEU A 330 6.27 19.76 -0.64
N ILE A 331 5.51 18.89 0.04
CA ILE A 331 5.64 17.43 -0.08
C ILE A 331 5.39 16.93 -1.50
N PHE A 332 4.42 17.53 -2.20
CA PHE A 332 4.08 17.16 -3.57
C PHE A 332 4.81 17.99 -4.64
N ALA A 333 5.64 18.97 -4.26
CA ALA A 333 6.38 19.87 -5.17
C ALA A 333 7.11 19.13 -6.31
N GLY A 334 7.76 18.03 -5.95
CA GLY A 334 8.50 17.17 -6.89
C GLY A 334 7.61 16.52 -7.95
N VAL A 335 6.35 16.23 -7.64
CA VAL A 335 5.39 15.65 -8.60
C VAL A 335 5.08 16.65 -9.72
N TRP A 336 4.89 17.94 -9.39
CA TRP A 336 4.61 18.99 -10.39
C TRP A 336 5.82 19.35 -11.25
N SER A 337 7.03 19.19 -10.70
CA SER A 337 8.30 19.49 -11.39
C SER A 337 8.86 18.31 -12.18
N GLY A 338 8.33 17.09 -11.99
CA GLY A 338 8.86 15.86 -12.60
C GLY A 338 10.04 15.26 -11.84
N GLU A 339 10.44 15.86 -10.72
CA GLU A 339 11.53 15.42 -9.84
C GLU A 339 10.99 14.99 -8.47
N SER A 340 10.06 14.02 -8.44
CA SER A 340 9.43 13.61 -7.18
C SER A 340 10.44 12.97 -6.22
N ALA A 341 10.17 13.14 -4.91
CA ALA A 341 10.96 12.50 -3.87
C ALA A 341 10.75 10.98 -3.90
N ASP A 342 11.83 10.23 -3.93
CA ASP A 342 11.88 8.76 -4.03
C ASP A 342 12.61 8.12 -2.82
N ILE A 343 12.79 8.91 -1.76
CA ILE A 343 13.66 8.62 -0.61
C ILE A 343 12.97 7.85 0.53
N THR A 344 11.78 7.30 0.27
CA THR A 344 10.89 6.64 1.24
C THR A 344 10.32 7.60 2.30
N TRP A 345 9.23 7.20 2.99
CA TRP A 345 8.67 7.98 4.10
C TRP A 345 9.63 8.13 5.30
N VAL A 346 10.69 7.31 5.35
CA VAL A 346 11.70 7.34 6.41
C VAL A 346 12.83 8.32 6.09
N MET A 347 13.14 8.56 4.81
CA MET A 347 14.19 9.49 4.37
C MET A 347 15.61 9.08 4.80
N TYR A 348 15.94 7.79 4.78
CA TYR A 348 17.25 7.32 5.24
C TYR A 348 18.42 7.88 4.43
N PRO A 349 19.42 8.51 5.08
CA PRO A 349 20.73 8.66 4.49
C PRO A 349 21.47 7.30 4.47
N PRO A 350 22.45 7.13 3.58
CA PRO A 350 22.95 8.15 2.67
C PRO A 350 22.07 8.34 1.41
N TYR A 351 21.04 7.51 1.20
CA TYR A 351 20.18 7.60 0.00
C TYR A 351 19.47 8.96 -0.13
N SER A 352 18.91 9.49 0.95
CA SER A 352 18.23 10.80 0.94
C SER A 352 19.17 12.00 0.72
N THR A 353 20.48 11.79 0.85
CA THR A 353 21.53 12.81 0.67
C THR A 353 22.36 12.64 -0.60
N LEU A 354 22.27 11.47 -1.26
CA LEU A 354 23.04 11.13 -2.46
C LEU A 354 22.09 11.02 -3.65
N ALA A 355 22.33 11.75 -4.73
CA ALA A 355 21.67 11.42 -6.00
C ALA A 355 22.39 10.24 -6.66
N GLY A 356 21.62 9.22 -7.04
CA GLY A 356 21.98 8.13 -7.95
C GLY A 356 23.46 7.75 -8.03
N LEU A 357 23.86 6.71 -7.30
CA LEU A 357 25.06 5.85 -7.49
C LEU A 357 26.14 6.36 -8.49
N GLY A 358 26.70 7.57 -8.31
CA GLY A 358 27.92 7.99 -9.02
C GLY A 358 27.99 9.35 -9.73
N THR A 359 27.02 10.27 -9.63
CA THR A 359 27.21 11.64 -10.21
C THR A 359 27.10 12.75 -9.17
N ALA A 360 28.05 13.69 -9.21
CA ALA A 360 28.35 14.73 -8.23
C ALA A 360 27.30 15.87 -8.12
N GLN A 361 26.02 15.56 -8.00
CA GLN A 361 24.94 16.52 -7.76
C GLN A 361 24.08 16.00 -6.59
N GLY A 362 23.73 16.88 -5.63
CA GLY A 362 22.96 16.53 -4.43
C GLY A 362 21.51 16.11 -4.71
N PRO A 363 20.66 15.95 -3.68
CA PRO A 363 19.27 15.54 -3.87
C PRO A 363 18.53 16.50 -4.82
N ASN A 364 17.59 15.94 -5.60
CA ASN A 364 16.82 16.73 -6.56
C ASN A 364 15.94 17.79 -5.87
N SER A 365 15.45 18.76 -6.65
CA SER A 365 14.74 19.91 -6.09
C SER A 365 13.43 19.52 -5.38
N GLY A 366 12.73 18.50 -5.88
CA GLY A 366 11.52 17.98 -5.26
C GLY A 366 11.78 17.23 -3.96
N THR A 367 12.93 16.59 -3.80
CA THR A 367 13.37 15.95 -2.54
C THR A 367 13.67 17.01 -1.49
N ILE A 368 14.33 18.11 -1.86
CA ILE A 368 14.59 19.24 -0.95
C ILE A 368 13.26 19.88 -0.50
N ALA A 369 12.33 20.07 -1.44
CA ALA A 369 10.99 20.58 -1.13
C ALA A 369 10.20 19.62 -0.23
N PHE A 370 10.29 18.31 -0.48
CA PHE A 370 9.69 17.26 0.36
C PHE A 370 10.19 17.35 1.80
N ILE A 371 11.52 17.37 2.00
CA ILE A 371 12.14 17.48 3.34
C ILE A 371 11.72 18.79 4.03
N SER A 372 11.63 19.90 3.27
CA SER A 372 11.15 21.18 3.79
C SER A 372 9.69 21.12 4.24
N GLY A 373 8.84 20.40 3.51
CA GLY A 373 7.46 20.11 3.88
C GLY A 373 7.37 19.30 5.17
N ILE A 374 8.19 18.26 5.33
CA ILE A 374 8.28 17.47 6.57
C ILE A 374 8.70 18.35 7.76
N ALA A 375 9.67 19.24 7.59
CA ALA A 375 10.07 20.16 8.65
C ALA A 375 8.90 21.08 9.09
N LEU A 376 8.09 21.54 8.13
CA LEU A 376 6.92 22.37 8.39
C LEU A 376 5.80 21.60 9.12
N LEU A 377 5.63 20.31 8.81
CA LEU A 377 4.75 19.42 9.58
C LEU A 377 5.21 19.28 11.04
N GLY A 378 6.51 19.15 11.28
CA GLY A 378 7.07 19.13 12.64
C GLY A 378 6.72 20.41 13.42
N ALA A 379 6.79 21.58 12.79
CA ALA A 379 6.37 22.83 13.41
C ALA A 379 4.86 22.84 13.72
N SER A 380 4.01 22.41 12.77
CA SER A 380 2.55 22.27 12.97
C SER A 380 2.21 21.41 14.18
N SER A 381 2.78 20.20 14.25
CA SER A 381 2.53 19.24 15.33
C SER A 381 3.01 19.73 16.71
N THR A 382 4.15 20.45 16.75
CA THR A 382 4.68 21.03 18.00
C THR A 382 3.69 22.03 18.60
N LEU A 383 3.16 22.94 17.79
CA LEU A 383 2.21 23.96 18.22
C LEU A 383 0.91 23.34 18.74
N SER A 384 0.37 22.36 18.02
CA SER A 384 -0.81 21.62 18.45
C SER A 384 -0.56 20.90 19.77
N GLY A 385 0.61 20.29 19.95
CA GLY A 385 0.91 19.51 21.15
C GLY A 385 0.92 20.34 22.44
N VAL A 386 1.56 21.51 22.41
CA VAL A 386 1.56 22.45 23.54
C VAL A 386 0.14 22.87 23.92
N ASN A 387 -0.71 23.09 22.91
CA ASN A 387 -2.08 23.53 23.11
C ASN A 387 -2.96 22.48 23.79
N PHE A 388 -2.93 21.23 23.30
CA PHE A 388 -3.73 20.16 23.90
C PHE A 388 -3.27 19.81 25.32
N VAL A 389 -1.96 19.73 25.58
CA VAL A 389 -1.44 19.49 26.93
C VAL A 389 -1.92 20.58 27.88
N THR A 390 -1.75 21.85 27.51
CA THR A 390 -2.14 22.97 28.37
C THR A 390 -3.65 22.95 28.64
N THR A 391 -4.46 22.75 27.60
CA THR A 391 -5.92 22.66 27.72
C THR A 391 -6.34 21.57 28.71
N THR A 392 -5.83 20.34 28.57
CA THR A 392 -6.22 19.23 29.45
C THR A 392 -5.80 19.47 30.89
N PHE A 393 -4.66 20.12 31.14
CA PHE A 393 -4.21 20.39 32.50
C PHE A 393 -4.99 21.52 33.19
N THR A 394 -5.34 22.59 32.46
CA THR A 394 -5.79 23.84 33.08
C THR A 394 -7.26 24.19 32.86
N MET A 395 -7.98 23.52 31.94
CA MET A 395 -9.33 23.92 31.52
C MET A 395 -10.44 22.90 31.79
N ARG A 396 -10.16 21.87 32.59
CA ARG A 396 -11.18 20.88 32.99
C ARG A 396 -12.26 21.51 33.86
N ALA A 397 -13.50 21.16 33.57
CA ALA A 397 -14.66 21.52 34.36
C ALA A 397 -14.68 20.87 35.75
N HIS A 398 -15.50 21.42 36.65
CA HIS A 398 -15.65 20.87 38.00
C HIS A 398 -16.14 19.41 37.95
N GLY A 399 -15.60 18.56 38.84
CA GLY A 399 -15.88 17.12 38.86
C GLY A 399 -15.03 16.28 37.90
N VAL A 400 -14.44 16.89 36.86
CA VAL A 400 -13.54 16.22 35.91
C VAL A 400 -12.14 16.06 36.52
N THR A 401 -12.03 15.15 37.48
CA THR A 401 -10.75 14.76 38.08
C THR A 401 -9.96 13.85 37.14
N TRP A 402 -8.65 13.69 37.37
CA TRP A 402 -7.77 12.84 36.55
C TRP A 402 -8.34 11.43 36.33
N MET A 403 -8.77 10.76 37.40
CA MET A 403 -9.31 9.39 37.31
C MET A 403 -10.82 9.33 37.04
N LYS A 404 -11.41 10.42 36.55
CA LYS A 404 -12.79 10.49 36.03
C LYS A 404 -12.88 11.00 34.58
N MET A 405 -11.76 11.39 33.97
CA MET A 405 -11.72 11.81 32.55
C MET A 405 -12.07 10.63 31.61
N PRO A 406 -12.82 10.86 30.51
CA PRO A 406 -13.09 9.82 29.51
C PRO A 406 -11.80 9.20 28.93
N LEU A 407 -11.89 7.96 28.45
CA LEU A 407 -10.71 7.24 27.97
C LEU A 407 -10.17 7.83 26.66
N PHE A 408 -11.02 8.44 25.84
CA PHE A 408 -10.58 9.22 24.68
C PHE A 408 -9.75 10.45 25.11
N THR A 409 -10.17 11.20 26.11
CA THR A 409 -9.38 12.34 26.61
C THR A 409 -8.02 11.88 27.15
N TRP A 410 -7.97 10.79 27.91
CA TRP A 410 -6.71 10.20 28.39
C TRP A 410 -5.80 9.75 27.24
N SER A 411 -6.37 9.07 26.25
CA SER A 411 -5.61 8.56 25.12
C SER A 411 -5.01 9.69 24.28
N VAL A 412 -5.76 10.77 24.07
CA VAL A 412 -5.28 11.99 23.41
C VAL A 412 -4.15 12.63 24.21
N LEU A 413 -4.31 12.80 25.53
CA LEU A 413 -3.27 13.38 26.37
C LEU A 413 -1.95 12.62 26.28
N ILE A 414 -2.01 11.29 26.35
CA ILE A 414 -0.83 10.41 26.26
C ILE A 414 -0.18 10.53 24.88
N SER A 415 -0.99 10.53 23.83
CA SER A 415 -0.52 10.65 22.44
C SER A 415 0.16 11.99 22.19
N VAL A 416 -0.43 13.09 22.66
CA VAL A 416 0.18 14.41 22.51
C VAL A 416 1.46 14.54 23.32
N PHE A 417 1.51 13.98 24.52
CA PHE A 417 2.71 14.01 25.35
C PHE A 417 3.85 13.22 24.69
N MET A 418 3.56 12.03 24.15
CA MET A 418 4.52 11.24 23.37
C MET A 418 5.04 12.02 22.15
N LEU A 419 4.13 12.64 21.40
CA LEU A 419 4.48 13.46 20.25
C LEU A 419 5.40 14.61 20.66
N TYR A 420 5.04 15.36 21.70
CA TYR A 420 5.83 16.51 22.17
C TYR A 420 7.26 16.14 22.60
N VAL A 421 7.44 15.01 23.27
CA VAL A 421 8.75 14.56 23.76
C VAL A 421 9.60 13.96 22.63
N SER A 422 8.99 13.26 21.68
CA SER A 422 9.70 12.53 20.62
C SER A 422 10.02 13.38 19.38
N LEU A 423 9.15 14.33 19.05
CA LEU A 423 9.22 15.14 17.84
C LEU A 423 10.50 16.00 17.68
N PRO A 424 11.11 16.56 18.74
CA PRO A 424 12.35 17.32 18.60
C PRO A 424 13.49 16.50 17.95
N ALA A 425 13.62 15.21 18.26
CA ALA A 425 14.65 14.36 17.65
C ALA A 425 14.46 14.24 16.14
N PHE A 426 13.21 14.07 15.69
CA PHE A 426 12.87 14.01 14.27
C PHE A 426 13.11 15.33 13.56
N VAL A 427 12.63 16.44 14.13
CA VAL A 427 12.81 17.78 13.53
C VAL A 427 14.30 18.10 13.37
N ILE A 428 15.14 17.76 14.37
CA ILE A 428 16.58 17.94 14.27
C ILE A 428 17.17 17.07 13.16
N GLY A 429 16.81 15.79 13.07
CA GLY A 429 17.28 14.90 12.01
C GLY A 429 16.90 15.38 10.61
N VAL A 430 15.66 15.85 10.43
CA VAL A 430 15.16 16.41 9.17
C VAL A 430 15.86 17.73 8.83
N LEU A 431 16.13 18.60 9.81
CA LEU A 431 16.88 19.84 9.58
C LEU A 431 18.34 19.57 9.22
N PHE A 432 19.00 18.61 9.87
CA PHE A 432 20.35 18.17 9.48
C PHE A 432 20.36 17.64 8.05
N LEU A 433 19.34 16.85 7.68
CA LEU A 433 19.20 16.34 6.32
C LEU A 433 19.00 17.47 5.31
N LEU A 434 18.18 18.46 5.66
CA LEU A 434 17.98 19.66 4.85
C LEU A 434 19.27 20.48 4.71
N PHE A 435 20.05 20.63 5.78
CA PHE A 435 21.31 21.37 5.76
C PHE A 435 22.40 20.66 4.94
N ASP A 436 22.48 19.33 5.03
CA ASP A 436 23.38 18.54 4.18
C ASP A 436 23.02 18.75 2.71
N SER A 437 21.73 18.92 2.42
CA SER A 437 21.19 19.08 1.06
C SER A 437 21.26 20.52 0.52
N THR A 438 21.33 21.54 1.37
CA THR A 438 21.13 22.95 0.95
C THR A 438 22.32 23.87 1.22
N ILE A 439 23.02 23.69 2.34
CA ILE A 439 24.13 24.56 2.76
C ILE A 439 25.45 23.80 2.88
N GLY A 440 25.46 22.51 2.55
CA GLY A 440 26.67 21.68 2.45
C GLY A 440 27.24 21.22 3.80
N THR A 441 26.39 21.02 4.81
CA THR A 441 26.82 20.29 6.01
C THR A 441 27.06 18.81 5.69
N VAL A 442 27.68 18.09 6.62
CA VAL A 442 28.10 16.69 6.43
C VAL A 442 27.71 15.82 7.64
N PHE A 443 26.50 16.02 8.18
CA PHE A 443 26.01 15.25 9.33
C PHE A 443 25.87 13.76 9.02
N PHE A 444 25.40 13.43 7.82
CA PHE A 444 25.13 12.04 7.40
C PHE A 444 25.97 11.58 6.21
N THR A 445 26.78 12.47 5.65
CA THR A 445 27.65 12.18 4.50
C THR A 445 29.12 12.49 4.82
N SER A 446 30.06 12.10 3.95
CA SER A 446 31.45 12.60 3.96
C SER A 446 32.17 12.51 5.32
N GLY A 447 32.02 11.39 6.05
CA GLY A 447 32.57 11.18 7.39
C GLY A 447 31.57 11.36 8.53
N GLY A 448 30.36 11.82 8.24
CA GLY A 448 29.19 11.78 9.12
C GLY A 448 28.62 10.37 9.30
N ASP A 449 27.57 10.25 10.11
CA ASP A 449 27.00 8.96 10.53
C ASP A 449 25.56 8.76 10.02
N PRO A 450 25.33 7.98 8.94
CA PRO A 450 24.00 7.63 8.48
C PRO A 450 23.12 6.91 9.51
N LEU A 451 23.71 6.15 10.45
CA LEU A 451 22.96 5.43 11.50
C LEU A 451 22.41 6.40 12.55
N LEU A 452 23.04 7.55 12.76
CA LEU A 452 22.53 8.61 13.61
C LEU A 452 21.12 9.02 13.18
N PHE A 453 20.89 9.20 11.87
CA PHE A 453 19.55 9.53 11.36
C PHE A 453 18.54 8.42 11.68
N GLN A 454 18.93 7.14 11.56
CA GLN A 454 18.03 6.03 11.93
C GLN A 454 17.62 6.10 13.39
N HIS A 455 18.57 6.39 14.30
CA HIS A 455 18.26 6.58 15.71
C HIS A 455 17.34 7.77 15.96
N LEU A 456 17.62 8.93 15.35
CA LEU A 456 16.79 10.14 15.48
C LEU A 456 15.37 9.91 14.93
N PHE A 457 15.27 9.28 13.76
CA PHE A 457 14.01 8.95 13.14
C PHE A 457 13.23 7.97 13.99
N TRP A 458 13.80 6.84 14.42
CA TRP A 458 13.02 5.82 15.15
C TRP A 458 12.73 6.18 16.60
N PHE A 459 13.59 6.97 17.26
CA PHE A 459 13.27 7.55 18.56
C PHE A 459 11.98 8.39 18.49
N PHE A 460 11.70 8.98 17.33
CA PHE A 460 10.40 9.58 17.02
C PHE A 460 9.38 8.57 16.50
N GLY A 461 9.74 7.81 15.48
CA GLY A 461 8.85 7.01 14.66
C GLY A 461 8.16 5.90 15.45
N HIS A 462 8.83 5.33 16.45
CA HIS A 462 8.17 4.32 17.27
C HIS A 462 7.15 4.89 18.27
N PRO A 463 7.46 5.95 19.05
CA PRO A 463 6.43 6.69 19.75
C PRO A 463 5.31 7.19 18.82
N GLU A 464 5.63 7.66 17.62
CA GLU A 464 4.68 8.13 16.62
C GLU A 464 3.63 7.07 16.26
N VAL A 465 4.03 5.81 16.05
CA VAL A 465 3.04 4.76 15.76
C VAL A 465 2.07 4.54 16.94
N TYR A 466 2.49 4.88 18.17
CA TYR A 466 1.58 4.94 19.30
C TYR A 466 0.73 6.20 19.32
N VAL A 467 1.28 7.37 18.94
CA VAL A 467 0.53 8.62 18.79
C VAL A 467 -0.66 8.45 17.86
N VAL A 468 -0.54 7.66 16.81
CA VAL A 468 -1.65 7.43 15.87
C VAL A 468 -2.67 6.40 16.35
N VAL A 469 -2.25 5.33 17.06
CA VAL A 469 -3.16 4.23 17.43
C VAL A 469 -3.83 4.42 18.79
N VAL A 470 -3.16 5.08 19.74
CA VAL A 470 -3.69 5.29 21.09
C VAL A 470 -4.98 6.11 21.10
N PRO A 471 -5.13 7.20 20.31
CA PRO A 471 -6.39 7.91 20.18
C PRO A 471 -7.53 6.99 19.73
N SER A 472 -7.28 6.12 18.74
CA SER A 472 -8.25 5.11 18.29
C SER A 472 -8.66 4.13 19.39
N PHE A 473 -7.74 3.75 20.29
CA PHE A 473 -8.11 2.97 21.49
C PHE A 473 -9.10 3.73 22.38
N GLY A 474 -8.93 5.04 22.51
CA GLY A 474 -9.86 5.91 23.21
C GLY A 474 -11.23 5.93 22.56
N ILE A 475 -11.28 6.13 21.23
CA ILE A 475 -12.54 6.11 20.45
C ILE A 475 -13.27 4.78 20.65
N VAL A 476 -12.58 3.66 20.45
CA VAL A 476 -13.15 2.32 20.61
C VAL A 476 -13.64 2.10 22.03
N SER A 477 -12.95 2.63 23.04
CA SER A 477 -13.40 2.52 24.44
C SER A 477 -14.73 3.23 24.68
N GLU A 478 -14.89 4.46 24.18
CA GLU A 478 -16.14 5.23 24.29
C GLU A 478 -17.29 4.54 23.53
N VAL A 479 -17.02 4.09 22.29
CA VAL A 479 -18.01 3.43 21.44
C VAL A 479 -18.46 2.10 22.05
N LEU A 480 -17.54 1.25 22.50
CA LEU A 480 -17.90 -0.05 23.08
C LEU A 480 -18.64 0.11 24.41
N ALA A 481 -18.25 1.04 25.28
CA ALA A 481 -18.96 1.32 26.53
C ALA A 481 -20.39 1.82 26.27
N THR A 482 -20.55 2.78 25.35
CA THR A 482 -21.88 3.30 24.95
C THR A 482 -22.73 2.20 24.32
N SER A 483 -22.16 1.42 23.39
CA SER A 483 -22.89 0.38 22.65
C SER A 483 -23.26 -0.82 23.51
N ALA A 484 -22.47 -1.13 24.54
CA ALA A 484 -22.77 -2.18 25.52
C ALA A 484 -23.74 -1.73 26.62
N ARG A 485 -24.03 -0.41 26.69
CA ARG A 485 -24.79 0.25 27.77
C ARG A 485 -24.21 -0.02 29.16
N ARG A 486 -22.88 0.01 29.26
CA ARG A 486 -22.15 -0.27 30.50
C ARG A 486 -20.94 0.65 30.63
N SER A 487 -20.52 0.87 31.88
CA SER A 487 -19.21 1.45 32.15
C SER A 487 -18.09 0.54 31.64
N ILE A 488 -16.98 1.14 31.22
CA ILE A 488 -15.82 0.37 30.75
C ILE A 488 -15.25 -0.49 31.89
N PHE A 489 -15.07 -1.78 31.62
CA PHE A 489 -14.45 -2.68 32.58
C PHE A 489 -12.98 -2.29 32.79
N GLY A 490 -12.56 -2.22 34.05
CA GLY A 490 -11.17 -1.96 34.39
C GLY A 490 -10.66 -0.56 33.98
N TYR A 491 -11.47 0.50 34.10
CA TYR A 491 -11.09 1.88 33.75
C TYR A 491 -9.67 2.27 34.23
N LYS A 492 -9.35 2.07 35.51
CA LYS A 492 -8.01 2.39 36.05
C LYS A 492 -6.91 1.58 35.37
N SER A 493 -7.17 0.29 35.12
CA SER A 493 -6.25 -0.59 34.39
C SER A 493 -6.06 -0.11 32.94
N MET A 494 -7.10 0.39 32.28
CA MET A 494 -7.00 0.97 30.93
C MET A 494 -6.11 2.21 30.93
N VAL A 495 -6.31 3.13 31.89
CA VAL A 495 -5.49 4.33 32.03
C VAL A 495 -4.02 3.96 32.25
N TYR A 496 -3.73 3.09 33.21
CA TYR A 496 -2.35 2.66 33.48
C TYR A 496 -1.73 1.91 32.30
N ALA A 497 -2.49 1.09 31.58
CA ALA A 497 -2.00 0.43 30.38
C ALA A 497 -1.62 1.43 29.28
N MET A 498 -2.43 2.46 29.03
CA MET A 498 -2.11 3.49 28.05
C MET A 498 -0.90 4.35 28.48
N VAL A 499 -0.80 4.72 29.76
CA VAL A 499 0.37 5.46 30.29
C VAL A 499 1.63 4.59 30.18
N GLY A 500 1.52 3.30 30.50
CA GLY A 500 2.61 2.33 30.34
C GLY A 500 3.11 2.23 28.91
N ILE A 501 2.21 2.16 27.92
CA ILE A 501 2.58 2.23 26.49
C ILE A 501 3.29 3.55 26.19
N GLY A 502 2.78 4.66 26.73
CA GLY A 502 3.37 5.99 26.55
C GLY A 502 4.82 6.10 27.04
N LEU A 503 5.15 5.43 28.15
CA LEU A 503 6.51 5.41 28.69
C LEU A 503 7.40 4.41 27.96
N VAL A 504 6.91 3.19 27.72
CA VAL A 504 7.71 2.13 27.11
C VAL A 504 8.02 2.43 25.64
N GLY A 505 7.17 3.21 24.95
CA GLY A 505 7.44 3.66 23.57
C GLY A 505 8.79 4.35 23.38
N PHE A 506 9.33 4.97 24.44
CA PHE A 506 10.64 5.63 24.42
C PHE A 506 11.84 4.71 24.68
N ILE A 507 11.64 3.42 24.95
CA ILE A 507 12.72 2.45 25.25
C ILE A 507 12.68 1.19 24.36
N VAL A 508 11.97 1.26 23.23
CA VAL A 508 11.80 0.12 22.32
C VAL A 508 12.19 0.44 20.87
N TRP A 509 12.47 1.70 20.52
CA TRP A 509 12.67 2.14 19.13
C TRP A 509 13.74 1.35 18.36
N GLY A 510 14.75 0.83 19.06
CA GLY A 510 15.83 0.04 18.48
C GLY A 510 15.36 -1.26 17.81
N HIS A 511 14.12 -1.72 18.01
CA HIS A 511 13.62 -2.89 17.28
C HIS A 511 13.45 -2.66 15.77
N HIS A 512 13.40 -1.42 15.29
CA HIS A 512 13.44 -1.13 13.84
C HIS A 512 14.86 -1.24 13.26
N MET A 513 15.84 -1.48 14.11
CA MET A 513 17.28 -1.44 13.80
C MET A 513 17.97 -2.76 14.18
N LEU A 514 17.25 -3.87 14.42
CA LEU A 514 17.87 -5.13 14.86
C LEU A 514 18.83 -5.72 13.81
N THR A 515 18.65 -5.33 12.55
CA THR A 515 19.47 -5.71 11.38
C THR A 515 20.53 -4.68 11.02
N SER A 516 20.66 -3.56 11.76
CA SER A 516 21.62 -2.48 11.44
C SER A 516 23.07 -2.77 11.85
N GLY A 517 23.33 -3.95 12.42
CA GLY A 517 24.63 -4.28 13.03
C GLY A 517 24.74 -3.88 14.51
N MET A 518 23.61 -3.61 15.18
CA MET A 518 23.54 -3.27 16.61
C MET A 518 24.25 -4.32 17.48
N ASP A 519 24.98 -3.83 18.50
CA ASP A 519 25.66 -4.67 19.49
C ASP A 519 24.68 -5.70 20.11
N PRO A 520 25.09 -6.98 20.25
CA PRO A 520 24.20 -8.04 20.74
C PRO A 520 23.57 -7.77 22.11
N TYR A 521 24.26 -7.06 23.01
CA TYR A 521 23.74 -6.68 24.31
C TYR A 521 22.54 -5.73 24.16
N TRP A 522 22.72 -4.62 23.42
CA TRP A 522 21.64 -3.67 23.16
C TRP A 522 20.50 -4.31 22.37
N ARG A 523 20.83 -5.16 21.39
CA ARG A 523 19.84 -5.93 20.64
C ARG A 523 18.95 -6.75 21.58
N SER A 524 19.54 -7.48 22.54
CA SER A 524 18.78 -8.29 23.49
C SER A 524 17.86 -7.46 24.40
N ILE A 525 18.28 -6.27 24.80
CA ILE A 525 17.46 -5.35 25.60
C ILE A 525 16.23 -4.91 24.79
N PHE A 526 16.42 -4.43 23.56
CA PHE A 526 15.31 -3.98 22.71
C PHE A 526 14.34 -5.11 22.36
N MET A 527 14.83 -6.35 22.19
CA MET A 527 13.99 -7.52 22.02
C MET A 527 13.05 -7.71 23.24
N LEU A 528 13.62 -7.75 24.45
CA LEU A 528 12.87 -7.97 25.68
C LEU A 528 11.89 -6.84 26.00
N THR A 529 12.32 -5.58 25.87
CA THR A 529 11.45 -4.42 26.14
C THR A 529 10.29 -4.35 25.15
N THR A 530 10.54 -4.67 23.87
CA THR A 530 9.47 -4.69 22.84
C THR A 530 8.46 -5.81 23.09
N MET A 531 8.91 -7.01 23.48
CA MET A 531 7.98 -8.08 23.90
C MET A 531 7.12 -7.66 25.11
N GLY A 532 7.69 -6.89 26.03
CA GLY A 532 6.97 -6.34 27.19
C GLY A 532 5.78 -5.45 26.82
N VAL A 533 5.82 -4.77 25.67
CA VAL A 533 4.72 -3.89 25.21
C VAL A 533 3.43 -4.66 24.89
N ALA A 534 3.55 -5.95 24.56
CA ALA A 534 2.38 -6.79 24.31
C ALA A 534 1.48 -6.93 25.55
N ILE A 535 2.04 -6.81 26.77
CA ILE A 535 1.29 -6.99 28.02
C ILE A 535 0.25 -5.88 28.23
N PRO A 536 0.61 -4.57 28.27
CA PRO A 536 -0.38 -3.50 28.37
C PRO A 536 -1.43 -3.54 27.26
N THR A 537 -1.00 -3.90 26.04
CA THR A 537 -1.90 -3.98 24.88
C THR A 537 -2.92 -5.11 25.05
N GLY A 538 -2.48 -6.29 25.50
CA GLY A 538 -3.34 -7.43 25.79
C GLY A 538 -4.36 -7.13 26.88
N VAL A 539 -3.94 -6.47 27.97
CA VAL A 539 -4.86 -6.03 29.05
C VAL A 539 -6.02 -5.21 28.49
N LYS A 540 -5.76 -4.30 27.54
CA LYS A 540 -6.81 -3.48 26.92
C LYS A 540 -7.80 -4.32 26.10
N ILE A 541 -7.31 -5.31 25.35
CA ILE A 541 -8.16 -6.25 24.60
C ILE A 541 -9.09 -7.00 25.55
N PHE A 542 -8.57 -7.56 26.65
CA PHE A 542 -9.39 -8.24 27.64
C PHE A 542 -10.40 -7.31 28.34
N ASN A 543 -10.01 -6.07 28.65
CA ASN A 543 -10.93 -5.09 29.23
C ASN A 543 -12.08 -4.74 28.27
N TRP A 544 -11.83 -4.59 26.97
CA TRP A 544 -12.89 -4.39 25.98
C TRP A 544 -13.81 -5.61 25.88
N LEU A 545 -13.26 -6.83 25.82
CA LEU A 545 -14.06 -8.06 25.81
C LEU A 545 -14.91 -8.20 27.09
N ALA A 546 -14.36 -7.88 28.26
CA ALA A 546 -15.08 -7.89 29.53
C ALA A 546 -16.17 -6.81 29.60
N THR A 547 -15.97 -5.66 28.96
CA THR A 547 -17.01 -4.62 28.84
C THR A 547 -18.20 -5.12 28.01
N LEU A 548 -17.91 -5.84 26.92
CA LEU A 548 -18.92 -6.45 26.07
C LEU A 548 -19.65 -7.62 26.73
N TRP A 549 -18.94 -8.39 27.56
CA TRP A 549 -19.48 -9.56 28.23
C TRP A 549 -20.63 -9.21 29.17
N GLY A 550 -21.85 -9.69 28.87
CA GLY A 550 -23.05 -9.39 29.67
C GLY A 550 -23.63 -7.99 29.43
N GLY A 551 -23.13 -7.24 28.44
CA GLY A 551 -23.74 -6.00 27.97
C GLY A 551 -24.89 -6.24 26.98
N SER A 552 -25.72 -5.21 26.76
CA SER A 552 -26.78 -5.22 25.75
C SER A 552 -26.32 -4.48 24.50
N LEU A 553 -25.73 -5.23 23.56
CA LEU A 553 -25.05 -4.65 22.40
C LEU A 553 -25.99 -4.05 21.36
N ILE A 554 -25.81 -2.76 21.11
CA ILE A 554 -26.42 -2.06 19.98
C ILE A 554 -25.54 -2.24 18.74
N PHE A 555 -25.98 -3.07 17.79
CA PHE A 555 -25.28 -3.32 16.52
C PHE A 555 -25.58 -2.24 15.48
N LYS A 556 -24.98 -1.06 15.66
CA LYS A 556 -24.93 0.02 14.65
C LYS A 556 -23.57 0.08 13.98
N THR A 557 -23.46 0.87 12.92
CA THR A 557 -22.24 0.92 12.10
C THR A 557 -20.99 1.26 12.92
N HIS A 558 -21.07 2.20 13.86
CA HIS A 558 -19.94 2.52 14.75
C HIS A 558 -19.45 1.31 15.56
N THR A 559 -20.38 0.47 16.05
CA THR A 559 -20.08 -0.75 16.81
C THR A 559 -19.40 -1.78 15.93
N LEU A 560 -19.89 -1.98 14.70
CA LEU A 560 -19.29 -2.92 13.75
C LEU A 560 -17.82 -2.57 13.46
N TRP A 561 -17.51 -1.28 13.25
CA TRP A 561 -16.13 -0.83 13.09
C TRP A 561 -15.26 -1.06 14.33
N SER A 562 -15.79 -0.82 15.54
CA SER A 562 -15.07 -1.13 16.79
C SER A 562 -14.82 -2.63 16.96
N LEU A 563 -15.76 -3.50 16.55
CA LEU A 563 -15.57 -4.96 16.58
C LEU A 563 -14.56 -5.41 15.50
N GLY A 564 -14.63 -4.83 14.30
CA GLY A 564 -13.66 -5.07 13.24
C GLY A 564 -12.24 -4.64 13.64
N PHE A 565 -12.13 -3.52 14.35
CA PHE A 565 -10.89 -3.07 14.99
C PHE A 565 -10.35 -4.14 15.95
N LEU A 566 -11.18 -4.68 16.87
CA LEU A 566 -10.71 -5.69 17.83
C LEU A 566 -10.13 -6.92 17.13
N ILE A 567 -10.76 -7.39 16.05
CA ILE A 567 -10.30 -8.55 15.28
C ILE A 567 -8.98 -8.23 14.57
N THR A 568 -8.98 -7.20 13.73
CA THR A 568 -7.83 -6.87 12.86
C THR A 568 -6.63 -6.41 13.68
N PHE A 569 -6.82 -5.59 14.70
CA PHE A 569 -5.73 -5.16 15.57
C PHE A 569 -5.13 -6.32 16.37
N THR A 570 -5.94 -7.29 16.83
CA THR A 570 -5.42 -8.50 17.48
C THR A 570 -4.57 -9.34 16.52
N LEU A 571 -5.04 -9.56 15.29
CA LEU A 571 -4.28 -10.28 14.26
C LEU A 571 -2.97 -9.57 13.91
N GLY A 572 -2.98 -8.25 13.80
CA GLY A 572 -1.77 -7.44 13.61
C GLY A 572 -0.81 -7.54 14.79
N GLY A 573 -1.32 -7.48 16.03
CA GLY A 573 -0.51 -7.66 17.23
C GLY A 573 0.16 -9.04 17.28
N LEU A 574 -0.55 -10.10 16.89
CA LEU A 574 -0.01 -11.45 16.82
C LEU A 574 1.12 -11.57 15.79
N SER A 575 0.97 -11.00 14.59
CA SER A 575 2.07 -10.99 13.61
C SER A 575 3.23 -10.08 14.03
N GLY A 576 2.97 -9.08 14.88
CA GLY A 576 3.99 -8.19 15.44
C GLY A 576 4.97 -8.88 16.37
N MET A 577 4.54 -9.95 17.04
CA MET A 577 5.35 -10.69 18.02
C MET A 577 6.58 -11.38 17.41
N PHE A 578 6.65 -11.50 16.08
CA PHE A 578 7.81 -12.08 15.40
C PHE A 578 8.98 -11.08 15.26
N PHE A 579 8.71 -9.78 15.13
CA PHE A 579 9.75 -8.75 14.95
C PHE A 579 10.66 -8.49 16.16
N PRO A 580 10.20 -8.57 17.43
CA PRO A 580 11.14 -8.48 18.56
C PRO A 580 12.00 -9.73 18.70
N VAL A 581 11.82 -10.78 17.90
CA VAL A 581 12.70 -11.94 17.88
C VAL A 581 13.74 -11.73 16.79
N ALA A 582 14.95 -11.29 17.15
CA ALA A 582 15.97 -10.90 16.15
C ALA A 582 16.28 -12.00 15.10
N GLY A 583 16.20 -13.28 15.45
CA GLY A 583 16.40 -14.37 14.48
C GLY A 583 15.26 -14.53 13.46
N LEU A 584 14.04 -14.12 13.81
CA LEU A 584 12.91 -14.06 12.88
C LEU A 584 12.89 -12.73 12.13
N ASP A 585 13.23 -11.63 12.81
CA ASP A 585 13.36 -10.33 12.14
C ASP A 585 14.40 -10.41 11.04
N THR A 586 15.55 -11.05 11.22
CA THR A 586 16.53 -11.21 10.12
C THR A 586 15.95 -11.85 8.84
N GLN A 587 14.90 -12.67 8.94
CA GLN A 587 14.23 -13.26 7.79
C GLN A 587 13.10 -12.38 7.24
N PHE A 588 12.34 -11.72 8.12
CA PHE A 588 11.14 -10.96 7.74
C PHE A 588 11.38 -9.47 7.54
N HIS A 589 12.52 -8.95 8.00
CA HIS A 589 12.92 -7.56 7.91
C HIS A 589 12.90 -7.11 6.46
N ASP A 590 12.30 -5.95 6.22
CA ASP A 590 12.11 -5.39 4.87
C ASP A 590 11.41 -6.31 3.86
N GLY A 591 10.71 -7.35 4.33
CA GLY A 591 9.81 -8.17 3.53
C GLY A 591 8.37 -7.66 3.50
N TYR A 592 7.54 -8.27 2.66
CA TYR A 592 6.09 -8.04 2.67
C TYR A 592 5.41 -8.47 3.98
N PHE A 593 6.07 -9.27 4.83
CA PHE A 593 5.56 -9.63 6.16
C PHE A 593 5.48 -8.40 7.08
N VAL A 594 6.47 -7.49 7.04
CA VAL A 594 6.43 -6.18 7.73
C VAL A 594 5.30 -5.32 7.19
N VAL A 595 5.14 -5.29 5.87
CA VAL A 595 4.07 -4.52 5.22
C VAL A 595 2.71 -5.02 5.70
N ALA A 596 2.49 -6.34 5.69
CA ALA A 596 1.26 -6.96 6.16
C ALA A 596 0.96 -6.65 7.62
N HIS A 597 1.94 -6.88 8.51
CA HIS A 597 1.83 -6.60 9.93
C HIS A 597 1.43 -5.14 10.19
N PHE A 598 2.18 -4.20 9.61
CA PHE A 598 1.93 -2.78 9.84
C PHE A 598 0.56 -2.36 9.30
N HIS A 599 0.09 -2.89 8.17
CA HIS A 599 -1.25 -2.55 7.67
C HIS A 599 -2.38 -3.13 8.54
N TYR A 600 -2.19 -4.31 9.16
CA TYR A 600 -3.13 -4.80 10.19
C TYR A 600 -3.19 -3.92 11.43
N VAL A 601 -2.04 -3.44 11.91
CA VAL A 601 -1.99 -2.59 13.10
C VAL A 601 -2.43 -1.15 12.79
N PHE A 602 -2.02 -0.59 11.65
CA PHE A 602 -2.29 0.80 11.29
C PHE A 602 -3.69 0.97 10.67
N ILE A 603 -4.05 0.20 9.64
CA ILE A 603 -5.40 0.32 9.05
C ILE A 603 -6.42 -0.32 10.00
N GLY A 604 -6.17 -1.55 10.45
CA GLY A 604 -7.06 -2.25 11.38
C GLY A 604 -7.14 -1.61 12.77
N GLY A 605 -6.06 -0.98 13.24
CA GLY A 605 -6.04 -0.27 14.52
C GLY A 605 -6.47 1.19 14.42
N THR A 606 -5.75 1.99 13.65
CA THR A 606 -6.00 3.43 13.56
C THR A 606 -7.21 3.73 12.69
N VAL A 607 -7.21 3.31 11.42
CA VAL A 607 -8.24 3.71 10.44
C VAL A 607 -9.62 3.15 10.79
N PHE A 608 -9.73 1.90 11.21
CA PHE A 608 -11.03 1.33 11.64
C PHE A 608 -11.55 2.00 12.91
N GLY A 609 -10.66 2.36 13.84
CA GLY A 609 -11.00 3.19 15.00
C GLY A 609 -11.52 4.56 14.59
N LEU A 610 -10.89 5.22 13.61
CA LEU A 610 -11.36 6.48 13.06
C LEU A 610 -12.71 6.33 12.36
N PHE A 611 -12.94 5.28 11.57
CA PHE A 611 -14.25 5.00 10.98
C PHE A 611 -15.32 4.81 12.06
N SER A 612 -15.02 4.07 13.13
CA SER A 612 -15.90 3.96 14.28
C SER A 612 -16.25 5.33 14.86
N GLY A 613 -15.24 6.20 15.05
CA GLY A 613 -15.41 7.58 15.51
C GLY A 613 -16.23 8.46 14.56
N ILE A 614 -16.08 8.30 13.24
CA ILE A 614 -16.90 9.02 12.25
C ILE A 614 -18.36 8.65 12.44
N TYR A 615 -18.72 7.37 12.43
CA TYR A 615 -20.12 6.96 12.60
C TYR A 615 -20.70 7.33 13.98
N TYR A 616 -19.85 7.38 15.01
CA TYR A 616 -20.27 7.73 16.37
C TYR A 616 -20.47 9.24 16.58
N TRP A 617 -19.54 10.08 16.15
CA TRP A 617 -19.58 11.53 16.41
C TRP A 617 -20.09 12.38 15.23
N TYR A 618 -20.32 11.82 14.04
CA TYR A 618 -20.97 12.56 12.95
C TYR A 618 -22.31 13.22 13.36
N PRO A 619 -23.20 12.56 14.14
CA PRO A 619 -24.41 13.21 14.64
C PRO A 619 -24.13 14.38 15.57
N LYS A 620 -23.05 14.32 16.37
CA LYS A 620 -22.62 15.43 17.23
C LYS A 620 -22.18 16.61 16.37
N ALA A 621 -21.41 16.38 15.31
CA ALA A 621 -20.90 17.43 14.45
C ALA A 621 -21.96 18.05 13.51
N MET A 622 -22.88 17.24 12.99
CA MET A 622 -23.80 17.63 11.92
C MET A 622 -25.27 17.72 12.36
N GLY A 623 -25.60 17.31 13.59
CA GLY A 623 -26.99 17.23 14.07
C GLY A 623 -27.84 16.17 13.35
N ARG A 624 -27.22 15.26 12.60
CA ARG A 624 -27.87 14.22 11.79
C ARG A 624 -27.10 12.91 11.78
N LYS A 625 -27.80 11.77 11.74
CA LYS A 625 -27.17 10.45 11.61
C LYS A 625 -26.73 10.15 10.18
N LEU A 626 -25.65 9.38 10.05
CA LEU A 626 -25.29 8.73 8.78
C LEU A 626 -26.30 7.62 8.45
N ASN A 627 -26.44 7.31 7.16
CA ASN A 627 -27.28 6.21 6.72
C ASN A 627 -26.64 4.87 7.13
N GLU A 628 -27.35 4.08 7.95
CA GLU A 628 -26.87 2.81 8.48
C GLU A 628 -26.76 1.71 7.42
N THR A 629 -27.61 1.70 6.39
CA THR A 629 -27.52 0.69 5.31
C THR A 629 -26.24 0.89 4.49
N MET A 630 -25.96 2.13 4.12
CA MET A 630 -24.70 2.48 3.45
C MET A 630 -23.49 2.24 4.36
N GLY A 631 -23.65 2.52 5.67
CA GLY A 631 -22.64 2.24 6.68
C GLY A 631 -22.30 0.75 6.80
N LEU A 632 -23.33 -0.11 6.79
CA LEU A 632 -23.17 -1.56 6.78
C LEU A 632 -22.45 -2.06 5.52
N TRP A 633 -22.84 -1.56 4.34
CA TRP A 633 -22.15 -1.93 3.09
C TRP A 633 -20.71 -1.47 3.07
N HIS A 634 -20.43 -0.25 3.53
CA HIS A 634 -19.08 0.24 3.69
C HIS A 634 -18.27 -0.71 4.59
N PHE A 635 -18.78 -1.07 5.77
CA PHE A 635 -18.13 -2.00 6.67
C PHE A 635 -17.87 -3.38 6.04
N LEU A 636 -18.91 -4.03 5.48
CA LEU A 636 -18.78 -5.40 4.98
C LEU A 636 -17.78 -5.50 3.82
N ILE A 637 -17.86 -4.58 2.86
CA ILE A 637 -16.96 -4.55 1.70
C ILE A 637 -15.55 -4.23 2.16
N ALA A 638 -15.36 -3.17 2.96
CA ALA A 638 -14.04 -2.77 3.42
C ALA A 638 -13.40 -3.83 4.31
N PHE A 639 -14.11 -4.41 5.27
CA PHE A 639 -13.59 -5.42 6.19
C PHE A 639 -13.13 -6.68 5.44
N THR A 640 -13.96 -7.19 4.52
CA THR A 640 -13.64 -8.41 3.77
C THR A 640 -12.49 -8.19 2.79
N SER A 641 -12.53 -7.11 2.00
CA SER A 641 -11.46 -6.78 1.05
C SER A 641 -10.15 -6.40 1.74
N PHE A 642 -10.20 -5.74 2.90
CA PHE A 642 -9.02 -5.49 3.73
C PHE A 642 -8.28 -6.79 4.07
N ASN A 643 -9.01 -7.79 4.61
CA ASN A 643 -8.39 -9.07 4.96
C ASN A 643 -7.87 -9.79 3.70
N GLY A 644 -8.64 -9.75 2.60
CA GLY A 644 -8.24 -10.32 1.31
C GLY A 644 -7.01 -9.65 0.68
N ALA A 645 -6.77 -8.36 0.95
CA ALA A 645 -5.60 -7.64 0.45
C ALA A 645 -4.37 -7.88 1.33
N PHE A 646 -4.50 -7.72 2.65
CA PHE A 646 -3.33 -7.65 3.53
C PHE A 646 -2.97 -8.99 4.20
N TRP A 647 -3.91 -9.94 4.36
CA TRP A 647 -3.54 -11.24 4.94
C TRP A 647 -2.57 -12.01 4.02
N PRO A 648 -2.82 -12.12 2.70
CA PRO A 648 -1.92 -12.82 1.79
C PRO A 648 -0.53 -12.18 1.68
N MET A 649 -0.38 -10.91 2.07
CA MET A 649 0.94 -10.26 2.13
C MET A 649 1.89 -10.96 3.13
N HIS A 650 1.37 -11.54 4.21
CA HIS A 650 2.20 -12.37 5.11
C HIS A 650 2.76 -13.59 4.37
N ALA A 651 1.96 -14.24 3.51
CA ALA A 651 2.39 -15.41 2.75
C ALA A 651 3.50 -15.06 1.75
N VAL A 652 3.31 -14.04 0.91
CA VAL A 652 4.39 -13.61 -0.02
C VAL A 652 5.63 -13.09 0.72
N GLY A 653 5.45 -12.49 1.90
CA GLY A 653 6.56 -12.13 2.78
C GLY A 653 7.35 -13.34 3.28
N ILE A 654 6.68 -14.43 3.68
CA ILE A 654 7.32 -15.69 4.06
C ILE A 654 8.04 -16.34 2.87
N MET A 655 7.46 -16.23 1.67
CA MET A 655 8.08 -16.71 0.43
C MET A 655 9.30 -15.87 0.00
N GLY A 656 9.57 -14.75 0.68
CA GLY A 656 10.78 -13.95 0.47
C GLY A 656 10.61 -12.73 -0.44
N MET A 657 9.37 -12.28 -0.72
CA MET A 657 9.15 -11.06 -1.50
C MET A 657 9.58 -9.82 -0.71
N PRO A 658 10.61 -9.07 -1.14
CA PRO A 658 11.04 -7.85 -0.48
C PRO A 658 10.01 -6.72 -0.70
N ARG A 659 9.93 -5.78 0.23
CA ARG A 659 9.17 -4.54 0.04
C ARG A 659 9.92 -3.61 -0.91
N ARG A 660 9.21 -2.64 -1.50
CA ARG A 660 9.76 -1.61 -2.43
C ARG A 660 10.35 -2.20 -3.73
N THR A 661 9.90 -3.38 -4.11
CA THR A 661 10.25 -4.01 -5.38
C THR A 661 9.26 -3.57 -6.46
N HIS A 662 9.74 -2.86 -7.49
CA HIS A 662 8.91 -2.37 -8.62
C HIS A 662 8.30 -3.49 -9.46
N THR A 663 9.01 -4.60 -9.65
CA THR A 663 8.56 -5.74 -10.45
C THR A 663 9.19 -7.05 -9.98
N TYR A 664 8.56 -8.18 -10.30
CA TYR A 664 9.01 -9.53 -9.95
C TYR A 664 8.94 -10.45 -11.17
N ALA A 665 9.77 -11.49 -11.18
CA ALA A 665 9.84 -12.48 -12.26
C ALA A 665 8.66 -13.45 -12.21
N ALA A 666 8.22 -13.97 -13.37
CA ALA A 666 7.07 -14.85 -13.46
C ALA A 666 7.26 -16.19 -12.71
N ASP A 667 8.50 -16.66 -12.59
CA ASP A 667 8.91 -17.89 -11.91
C ASP A 667 9.07 -17.74 -10.39
N SER A 668 8.96 -16.52 -9.85
CA SER A 668 9.06 -16.23 -8.40
C SER A 668 7.98 -16.89 -7.54
N GLY A 669 6.88 -17.35 -8.16
CA GLY A 669 5.71 -17.90 -7.46
C GLY A 669 4.81 -16.83 -6.82
N PHE A 670 5.13 -15.54 -6.93
CA PHE A 670 4.34 -14.46 -6.30
C PHE A 670 3.11 -14.03 -7.10
N ALA A 671 3.01 -14.42 -8.38
CA ALA A 671 2.08 -13.82 -9.34
C ALA A 671 0.61 -13.94 -8.93
N GLU A 672 0.15 -15.15 -8.58
CA GLU A 672 -1.26 -15.39 -8.23
C GLU A 672 -1.67 -14.61 -6.96
N LEU A 673 -0.82 -14.63 -5.94
CA LEU A 673 -1.07 -13.90 -4.69
C LEU A 673 -1.04 -12.40 -4.93
N ASN A 674 -0.10 -11.88 -5.72
CA ASN A 674 -0.03 -10.45 -6.01
C ASN A 674 -1.24 -9.94 -6.81
N MET A 675 -1.70 -10.72 -7.79
CA MET A 675 -2.95 -10.42 -8.51
C MET A 675 -4.13 -10.36 -7.55
N SER A 676 -4.29 -11.37 -6.67
CA SER A 676 -5.36 -11.40 -5.67
C SER A 676 -5.29 -10.20 -4.71
N ILE A 677 -4.11 -9.91 -4.17
CA ILE A 677 -3.84 -8.76 -3.30
C ILE A 677 -4.26 -7.46 -3.99
N SER A 678 -3.91 -7.29 -5.26
CA SER A 678 -4.23 -6.07 -6.02
C SER A 678 -5.73 -5.92 -6.28
N ILE A 679 -6.45 -7.00 -6.61
CA ILE A 679 -7.91 -6.98 -6.76
C ILE A 679 -8.58 -6.55 -5.45
N PHE A 680 -8.20 -7.16 -4.32
CA PHE A 680 -8.79 -6.81 -3.04
C PHE A 680 -8.38 -5.42 -2.56
N ALA A 681 -7.16 -4.96 -2.85
CA ALA A 681 -6.75 -3.59 -2.57
C ALA A 681 -7.61 -2.57 -3.34
N LEU A 682 -7.93 -2.83 -4.61
CA LEU A 682 -8.84 -2.00 -5.41
C LEU A 682 -10.25 -1.97 -4.81
N ILE A 683 -10.80 -3.12 -4.42
CA ILE A 683 -12.12 -3.18 -3.76
C ILE A 683 -12.12 -2.39 -2.46
N PHE A 684 -11.07 -2.52 -1.64
CA PHE A 684 -10.91 -1.77 -0.38
C PHE A 684 -10.79 -0.26 -0.62
N GLY A 685 -10.03 0.16 -1.64
CA GLY A 685 -9.92 1.57 -2.00
C GLY A 685 -11.25 2.16 -2.48
N LEU A 686 -11.98 1.43 -3.33
CA LEU A 686 -13.28 1.86 -3.85
C LEU A 686 -14.38 1.89 -2.78
N SER A 687 -14.31 1.03 -1.75
CA SER A 687 -15.31 1.05 -0.66
C SER A 687 -15.32 2.37 0.10
N GLN A 688 -14.20 3.11 0.11
CA GLN A 688 -14.11 4.42 0.77
C GLN A 688 -15.02 5.46 0.12
N LEU A 689 -15.38 5.29 -1.17
CA LEU A 689 -16.35 6.14 -1.86
C LEU A 689 -17.76 5.99 -1.29
N ILE A 690 -18.09 4.83 -0.70
CA ILE A 690 -19.36 4.62 0.00
C ILE A 690 -19.44 5.53 1.23
N LEU A 691 -18.34 5.64 2.00
CA LEU A 691 -18.26 6.55 3.13
C LEU A 691 -18.36 8.01 2.68
N LEU A 692 -17.59 8.41 1.67
CA LEU A 692 -17.65 9.78 1.13
C LEU A 692 -19.07 10.14 0.70
N TRP A 693 -19.74 9.26 -0.04
CA TRP A 693 -21.11 9.46 -0.46
C TRP A 693 -22.09 9.51 0.73
N ASN A 694 -21.89 8.67 1.76
CA ASN A 694 -22.72 8.69 2.96
C ASN A 694 -22.59 10.01 3.75
N LEU A 695 -21.37 10.54 3.89
CA LEU A 695 -21.10 11.85 4.50
C LEU A 695 -21.86 12.96 3.74
N ILE A 696 -21.76 12.98 2.41
CA ILE A 696 -22.43 13.99 1.58
C ILE A 696 -23.95 13.84 1.66
N TYR A 697 -24.48 12.64 1.43
CA TYR A 697 -25.91 12.35 1.40
C TYR A 697 -26.59 12.67 2.74
N SER A 698 -25.99 12.21 3.84
CA SER A 698 -26.60 12.31 5.17
C SER A 698 -26.49 13.72 5.76
N SER A 699 -25.56 14.55 5.28
CA SER A 699 -25.50 15.97 5.68
C SER A 699 -26.81 16.72 5.36
N LYS A 700 -27.53 16.30 4.32
CA LYS A 700 -28.84 16.85 3.93
C LYS A 700 -30.01 15.95 4.34
N ASN A 701 -29.90 14.65 4.06
CA ASN A 701 -31.01 13.71 4.15
C ASN A 701 -31.03 12.86 5.43
N GLY A 702 -29.98 12.92 6.26
CA GLY A 702 -29.88 12.11 7.48
C GLY A 702 -30.94 12.46 8.52
N GLU A 703 -31.35 11.48 9.33
CA GLU A 703 -32.28 11.68 10.45
C GLU A 703 -31.75 12.75 11.41
N LYS A 704 -32.55 13.79 11.70
CA LYS A 704 -32.18 14.82 12.67
C LYS A 704 -32.17 14.24 14.08
N VAL A 705 -31.19 14.64 14.89
CA VAL A 705 -31.03 14.15 16.26
C VAL A 705 -30.94 15.27 17.29
N GLY A 706 -31.26 14.92 18.54
CA GLY A 706 -31.02 15.79 19.69
C GLY A 706 -29.56 15.76 20.17
N LYS A 707 -29.36 16.17 21.43
CA LYS A 707 -28.04 16.24 22.07
C LYS A 707 -27.31 14.91 22.14
N ASP A 708 -28.04 13.83 22.41
CA ASP A 708 -27.51 12.50 22.65
C ASP A 708 -28.31 11.44 21.87
N PRO A 709 -27.84 11.04 20.68
CA PRO A 709 -28.52 10.04 19.86
C PRO A 709 -28.23 8.59 20.28
N TRP A 710 -27.24 8.36 21.14
CA TRP A 710 -26.72 7.02 21.45
C TRP A 710 -26.89 6.61 22.91
N GLY A 711 -27.17 7.55 23.82
CA GLY A 711 -27.17 7.29 25.25
C GLY A 711 -25.76 7.30 25.84
N GLY A 712 -24.92 8.24 25.41
CA GLY A 712 -23.51 8.34 25.81
C GLY A 712 -23.32 8.91 27.23
N TRP A 713 -22.18 8.61 27.84
CA TRP A 713 -21.89 8.94 29.24
C TRP A 713 -21.08 10.23 29.45
N SER A 714 -20.35 10.69 28.41
CA SER A 714 -19.41 11.81 28.49
C SER A 714 -20.09 13.17 28.30
N LEU A 715 -19.44 14.25 28.77
CA LEU A 715 -19.99 15.62 28.76
C LEU A 715 -20.28 16.17 27.36
N GLU A 716 -19.69 15.62 26.31
CA GLU A 716 -19.99 16.00 24.92
C GLU A 716 -21.47 15.79 24.56
N TRP A 717 -22.13 14.82 25.19
CA TRP A 717 -23.55 14.51 24.98
C TRP A 717 -24.48 15.40 25.81
N ALA A 718 -23.94 16.22 26.72
CA ALA A 718 -24.72 17.18 27.51
C ALA A 718 -25.08 18.45 26.72
N THR A 719 -24.28 18.83 25.71
CA THR A 719 -24.52 19.99 24.84
C THR A 719 -25.26 19.62 23.55
N SER A 720 -25.81 20.61 22.83
CA SER A 720 -26.57 20.38 21.59
C SER A 720 -25.74 19.71 20.48
N SER A 721 -26.42 19.28 19.43
CA SER A 721 -25.80 18.70 18.23
C SER A 721 -26.32 19.47 17.00
N PRO A 722 -25.52 20.32 16.34
CA PRO A 722 -24.15 20.71 16.69
C PRO A 722 -24.05 21.52 18.00
N PRO A 723 -22.89 21.51 18.70
CA PRO A 723 -22.65 22.38 19.85
C PRO A 723 -22.61 23.86 19.46
N PRO A 724 -23.02 24.79 20.35
CA PRO A 724 -22.94 26.22 20.11
C PRO A 724 -21.50 26.75 20.25
N THR A 725 -21.31 28.04 19.97
CA THR A 725 -20.07 28.77 20.25
C THR A 725 -20.38 29.90 21.22
N PRO A 726 -19.80 29.93 22.44
CA PRO A 726 -18.92 28.91 23.05
C PRO A 726 -19.63 27.57 23.33
N SER A 727 -18.85 26.49 23.45
CA SER A 727 -19.36 25.10 23.52
C SER A 727 -20.30 24.81 24.70
N PHE A 728 -20.11 25.52 25.81
CA PHE A 728 -20.99 25.51 26.97
C PHE A 728 -21.26 26.93 27.45
N ALA A 729 -22.54 27.30 27.57
CA ALA A 729 -22.94 28.59 28.13
C ALA A 729 -22.65 28.69 29.63
N VAL A 730 -22.84 27.58 30.35
CA VAL A 730 -22.47 27.40 31.76
C VAL A 730 -21.58 26.16 31.83
N ILE A 731 -20.43 26.28 32.50
CA ILE A 731 -19.49 25.17 32.64
C ILE A 731 -20.20 24.01 33.38
N PRO A 732 -20.28 22.81 32.78
CA PRO A 732 -20.97 21.68 33.40
C PRO A 732 -20.19 21.16 34.62
N THR A 733 -20.85 20.41 35.49
CA THR A 733 -20.18 19.62 36.53
C THR A 733 -20.31 18.15 36.18
N GLN A 734 -19.21 17.41 36.15
CA GLN A 734 -19.25 15.96 35.92
C GLN A 734 -19.73 15.25 37.19
N LEU A 735 -20.76 14.42 37.03
CA LEU A 735 -21.30 13.52 38.06
C LEU A 735 -20.86 12.07 37.78
N ASP A 736 -20.92 11.20 38.79
CA ASP A 736 -20.65 9.78 38.60
C ASP A 736 -21.96 9.03 38.29
N ALA A 737 -22.00 8.36 37.14
CA ALA A 737 -23.18 7.58 36.74
C ALA A 737 -23.43 6.35 37.64
N ASN A 738 -22.47 5.96 38.48
CA ASN A 738 -22.58 4.83 39.39
C ASN A 738 -22.85 5.24 40.85
N GLU A 739 -23.08 6.53 41.14
CA GLU A 739 -23.37 6.99 42.50
C GLU A 739 -24.79 6.58 42.98
N ASP A 740 -25.72 6.27 42.08
CA ASP A 740 -27.08 5.83 42.40
C ASP A 740 -27.24 4.29 42.52
N ASP A 741 -26.24 3.51 42.11
CA ASP A 741 -26.17 2.08 42.40
C ASP A 741 -25.36 1.90 43.69
N GLU A 742 -26.06 1.63 44.81
CA GLU A 742 -25.43 1.10 46.02
C GLU A 742 -24.61 -0.13 45.65
N HIS A 743 -23.32 0.07 45.33
CA HIS A 743 -22.39 -1.02 45.13
C HIS A 743 -22.33 -1.77 46.46
N GLU A 744 -22.96 -2.94 46.54
CA GLU A 744 -22.60 -3.90 47.57
C GLU A 744 -21.07 -4.04 47.53
N PRO A 745 -20.36 -3.73 48.62
CA PRO A 745 -18.91 -3.75 48.62
C PRO A 745 -18.45 -5.15 48.21
N GLY A 746 -17.65 -5.22 47.15
CA GLY A 746 -17.09 -6.47 46.65
C GLY A 746 -16.32 -7.21 47.75
N ILE A 747 -16.14 -8.53 47.60
CA ILE A 747 -15.49 -9.39 48.60
C ILE A 747 -14.14 -8.80 49.08
N LEU A 748 -13.33 -8.24 48.18
CA LEU A 748 -12.05 -7.63 48.54
C LEU A 748 -12.20 -6.34 49.34
N ASP A 749 -13.25 -5.56 49.09
CA ASP A 749 -13.55 -4.32 49.81
C ASP A 749 -14.14 -4.61 51.19
N ARG A 750 -14.94 -5.67 51.31
CA ARG A 750 -15.37 -6.25 52.60
C ARG A 750 -14.19 -6.81 53.39
N ILE A 751 -13.27 -7.54 52.74
CA ILE A 751 -12.06 -8.07 53.39
C ILE A 751 -11.12 -6.94 53.81
N SER A 752 -10.93 -5.92 52.97
CA SER A 752 -10.19 -4.70 53.27
C SER A 752 -10.80 -3.97 54.47
N LYS A 753 -12.09 -3.61 54.43
CA LYS A 753 -12.76 -2.98 55.56
C LYS A 753 -12.65 -3.80 56.84
N LYS A 754 -12.77 -5.13 56.74
CA LYS A 754 -12.68 -6.05 57.88
C LYS A 754 -11.24 -6.24 58.40
N LEU A 755 -10.22 -6.02 57.57
CA LEU A 755 -8.80 -6.02 57.96
C LEU A 755 -8.39 -4.68 58.58
N TRP A 756 -8.95 -3.57 58.09
CA TRP A 756 -8.67 -2.22 58.58
C TRP A 756 -9.56 -1.80 59.76
N SER A 757 -10.66 -2.50 60.05
CA SER A 757 -11.50 -2.29 61.23
C SER A 757 -11.06 -3.10 62.46
N ILE A 758 -9.95 -3.85 62.40
CA ILE A 758 -9.36 -4.50 63.57
C ILE A 758 -8.52 -3.43 64.29
N GLY A 759 -9.21 -2.62 65.09
CA GLY A 759 -8.60 -1.51 65.83
C GLY A 759 -9.59 -0.71 66.68
N GLU A 760 -10.88 -0.77 66.39
CA GLU A 760 -11.92 -0.18 67.25
C GLU A 760 -12.63 -1.30 68.01
N ASN A 761 -11.96 -1.82 69.06
CA ASN A 761 -12.66 -2.53 70.12
C ASN A 761 -13.13 -1.49 71.15
N ASP A 762 -14.42 -1.57 71.46
CA ASP A 762 -14.98 -1.54 72.80
C ASP A 762 -14.40 -0.48 73.76
N SER A 763 -15.06 0.67 73.79
CA SER A 763 -15.34 1.34 75.06
C SER A 763 -16.82 1.13 75.38
N GLU A 764 -17.08 0.15 76.25
CA GLU A 764 -18.34 0.00 76.98
C GLU A 764 -18.70 1.30 77.72
N ASP A 765 -20.01 1.61 77.69
CA ASP A 765 -20.88 2.24 78.69
C ASP A 765 -20.35 3.34 79.64
N VAL A 766 -21.20 4.37 79.84
CA VAL A 766 -21.77 4.80 81.14
C VAL A 766 -22.15 6.31 81.13
N SER A 767 -23.44 6.55 81.41
CA SER A 767 -24.08 7.70 82.09
C SER A 767 -24.56 8.96 81.32
N GLN A 768 -25.89 9.15 81.49
CA GLN A 768 -26.76 10.35 81.46
C GLN A 768 -27.04 11.08 80.15
#